data_AF-A0A2A4TUB8-F1
#
_entry.id   AF-A0A2A4TUB8-F1
#
_cell.length_a   1.000
_cell.length_b   1.000
_cell.length_c   1.000
_cell.angle_alpha   90.00
_cell.angle_beta   90.00
_cell.angle_gamma   90.00
#
_symmetry.space_group_name_H-M   'P 1'
#
loop_
_entity.id
_entity.type
_entity.pdbx_description
1 polymer ?
#
loop_
_entity_poly.entity_id
_entity_poly.type
_entity_poly.pdbx_seq_one_letter_code
_entity_poly.pdbx_strand_id
1 'polypeptide(L)'
;MNSKSRIAGSTTRIISGLLSFAIWVSSFAPAAASAAPVIGKTGKIGVQAPTTLIIPAITTPVLGDAALVILPGLQTGVLPTLTPTVLPSLNAPAVVTAAAQPKTVSAQVAQVVKQLGKVEGSSAQAHVLNGLYLGGLNAADDNTDGVDASGGAPSRNNNLKQTASLTEVAAAAMDSKSTLATRKAAVQDLAESKQDGAKQALTIVAGANRDGDADDYEVHRAALRALDSVYGELHSLRPISQQHKKEILAELSLDKPEMVLSDYDGTLADTKADISPEMAEAIASVPNAGIEFTLLTDRPAAPRYEGDITIFQSLAPMTPAQKSRLTVLSDIGDKTSIFNKDGSPQLLHEDKSEWSAADLATLAKASKALLARFGPQDFLGNDEVYDVDSFERFLPKNLSAAEIAEAGAITQAALKEGGLTDAHIVARRPFGADEVPYVRVSMRNKSVAAASIRKDARLLERARDIIRFGGGGRTLRFFKKIFSRFPPRPIAARNTIVIGDSFMPETVAPGSDALMAKGAPGAKVFAVGATASPRLDNVFVWPTLAEAASLEILGALGEKPISGVDKKGVAGLFAQRTLAIATFILTTIAFTAIAVPAIGWVGYGVVMATGALAPIAVGPLNGWIVDKLSARNSMMFNQSARVLLDFLPPALVLLGMVNTPMLIIAAIANFWVLSSVMTTEGAYIKRLAGKKYVGPINSLLWMNYLIVQVVLALILGFGAVVGIVGPINAYFIAAGINAFIIMPIVWYTMPNAKPIPKTLLGLEAEIASLKKEDTTRLTTLRKALMERESALGNEVDQLELSIDELTQELQEVSNSDRRAGIETELRVNRENLGESLTELLRSPTRTLTLSQRRVFLHRKIEGRLKQYGVGAGLLAASVLSYFFLWASPIPIALALGYLVLRTDGAKLLWSGRGRDISKRETELVAKIRTLEAANNADSSELNEAKKELERWKKSPRIAMIYIALGALTLGPLQSFAIPRFTEAVTGLPMASPESSLLFGQYLGAMFFGSLIANAAQVRLPEVRVPILGRIAGQRFVQGIVAMLAPIWAYTSLVPGSILAAVSALIAAGVLMRMAATLTNRAWMKILGLGMAGIWLPYLAWGSAFLTPGTAMFLSVLLAGMVYGPAFVSLKTIFEGSLQKSLLGKMIGVQGSLLSTARAIAIGGTAAIYGALNPAFPSFLAALGIFYALIGIAFWISPRFFPSLPKTFLRHDNRRR
;
A
#
# COMPACT_ATOMS: atom_id res chain seq x y z
N MET A 1 -10.08 -10.05 -38.67
CA MET A 1 -10.90 -9.00 -37.98
C MET A 1 -12.12 -9.52 -37.17
N ASN A 2 -12.34 -10.83 -37.01
CA ASN A 2 -13.63 -11.41 -36.56
C ASN A 2 -14.05 -11.22 -35.09
N SER A 3 -13.34 -10.41 -34.29
CA SER A 3 -13.70 -10.14 -32.89
C SER A 3 -14.75 -9.03 -32.71
N LYS A 4 -14.88 -8.10 -33.65
CA LYS A 4 -15.77 -6.93 -33.52
C LYS A 4 -17.26 -7.28 -33.55
N SER A 5 -17.69 -8.17 -34.46
CA SER A 5 -19.11 -8.51 -34.66
C SER A 5 -19.77 -9.21 -33.46
N ARG A 6 -19.05 -10.14 -32.81
CA ARG A 6 -19.56 -10.86 -31.62
C ARG A 6 -19.78 -9.94 -30.40
N ILE A 7 -19.01 -8.86 -30.27
CA ILE A 7 -19.19 -7.87 -29.20
C ILE A 7 -20.44 -7.03 -29.48
N ALA A 8 -20.57 -6.49 -30.70
CA ALA A 8 -21.77 -5.74 -31.10
C ALA A 8 -23.06 -6.57 -30.86
N GLY A 9 -23.11 -7.81 -31.36
CA GLY A 9 -24.26 -8.71 -31.15
C GLY A 9 -24.56 -9.05 -29.68
N SER A 10 -23.57 -9.00 -28.79
CA SER A 10 -23.79 -9.13 -27.34
C SER A 10 -24.41 -7.88 -26.75
N THR A 11 -23.91 -6.70 -27.12
CA THR A 11 -24.39 -5.40 -26.61
C THR A 11 -25.81 -5.10 -27.11
N THR A 12 -26.09 -5.33 -28.40
CA THR A 12 -27.44 -5.15 -28.97
C THR A 12 -28.49 -6.02 -28.28
N ARG A 13 -28.17 -7.27 -27.91
CA ARG A 13 -29.09 -8.15 -27.18
C ARG A 13 -29.40 -7.64 -25.75
N ILE A 14 -28.40 -7.07 -25.07
CA ILE A 14 -28.60 -6.49 -23.72
C ILE A 14 -29.42 -5.20 -23.80
N ILE A 15 -29.12 -4.31 -24.76
CA ILE A 15 -29.89 -3.09 -25.00
C ILE A 15 -31.33 -3.42 -25.41
N SER A 16 -31.52 -4.36 -26.34
CA SER A 16 -32.84 -4.82 -26.76
C SER A 16 -33.63 -5.45 -25.61
N GLY A 17 -33.01 -6.26 -24.76
CA GLY A 17 -33.68 -6.81 -23.57
C GLY A 17 -34.11 -5.75 -22.54
N LEU A 18 -33.30 -4.69 -22.35
CA LEU A 18 -33.66 -3.55 -21.51
C LEU A 18 -34.80 -2.71 -22.12
N LEU A 19 -34.80 -2.50 -23.44
CA LEU A 19 -35.89 -1.85 -24.17
C LEU A 19 -37.18 -2.67 -24.10
N SER A 20 -37.14 -3.99 -24.34
CA SER A 20 -38.30 -4.86 -24.18
C SER A 20 -38.84 -4.86 -22.75
N PHE A 21 -37.97 -4.79 -21.73
CA PHE A 21 -38.41 -4.66 -20.34
C PHE A 21 -39.07 -3.30 -20.06
N ALA A 22 -38.51 -2.19 -20.56
CA ALA A 22 -39.10 -0.86 -20.42
C ALA A 22 -40.46 -0.76 -21.14
N ILE A 23 -40.58 -1.31 -22.35
CA ILE A 23 -41.82 -1.41 -23.11
C ILE A 23 -42.85 -2.24 -22.34
N TRP A 24 -42.46 -3.42 -21.83
CA TRP A 24 -43.33 -4.29 -21.04
C TRP A 24 -43.84 -3.61 -19.75
N VAL A 25 -42.97 -2.89 -19.02
CA VAL A 25 -43.39 -2.07 -17.87
C VAL A 25 -44.36 -0.96 -18.29
N SER A 26 -44.13 -0.29 -19.42
CA SER A 26 -45.01 0.77 -19.91
C SER A 26 -46.41 0.28 -20.31
N SER A 27 -46.55 -0.97 -20.78
CA SER A 27 -47.85 -1.53 -21.17
C SER A 27 -48.84 -1.74 -20.02
N PHE A 28 -48.41 -1.64 -18.75
CA PHE A 28 -49.32 -1.71 -17.59
C PHE A 28 -49.92 -0.35 -17.18
N ALA A 29 -49.48 0.76 -17.78
CA ALA A 29 -49.94 2.11 -17.41
C ALA A 29 -51.47 2.36 -17.51
N PRO A 30 -52.22 1.82 -18.50
CA PRO A 30 -53.66 2.14 -18.64
C PRO A 30 -54.54 1.68 -17.47
N ALA A 31 -54.14 0.62 -16.76
CA ALA A 31 -54.95 0.00 -15.71
C ALA A 31 -55.03 0.82 -14.39
N ALA A 32 -54.18 1.84 -14.22
CA ALA A 32 -54.14 2.65 -13.00
C ALA A 32 -55.08 3.87 -13.03
N ALA A 33 -55.69 4.20 -14.17
CA ALA A 33 -56.47 5.44 -14.35
C ALA A 33 -57.92 5.35 -13.84
N SER A 34 -58.42 4.16 -13.51
CA SER A 34 -59.84 3.90 -13.20
C SER A 34 -60.17 3.68 -11.71
N ALA A 35 -59.19 3.83 -10.81
CA ALA A 35 -59.33 3.50 -9.39
C ALA A 35 -58.95 4.65 -8.45
N ALA A 36 -59.82 5.66 -8.36
CA ALA A 36 -59.74 6.74 -7.37
C ALA A 36 -61.12 6.98 -6.72
N PRO A 37 -61.26 6.92 -5.37
CA PRO A 37 -62.55 7.12 -4.71
C PRO A 37 -62.92 8.60 -4.55
N VAL A 38 -64.22 8.89 -4.56
CA VAL A 38 -64.78 10.25 -4.44
C VAL A 38 -64.75 10.74 -2.98
N ILE A 39 -64.07 11.86 -2.71
CA ILE A 39 -64.18 12.61 -1.44
C ILE A 39 -64.15 14.12 -1.72
N GLY A 40 -65.04 14.87 -1.06
CA GLY A 40 -64.83 16.29 -0.73
C GLY A 40 -65.19 17.34 -1.80
N LYS A 41 -66.31 18.04 -1.63
CA LYS A 41 -66.62 19.29 -2.36
C LYS A 41 -66.13 20.53 -1.60
N THR A 42 -65.96 21.61 -2.36
CA THR A 42 -65.84 23.04 -1.98
C THR A 42 -64.45 23.60 -1.65
N GLY A 43 -64.20 24.81 -2.16
CA GLY A 43 -62.88 25.47 -2.19
C GLY A 43 -62.57 26.05 -3.58
N LYS A 44 -63.34 27.05 -4.05
CA LYS A 44 -63.09 27.70 -5.35
C LYS A 44 -61.81 28.57 -5.27
N ILE A 45 -60.73 28.12 -5.90
CA ILE A 45 -59.61 28.98 -6.30
C ILE A 45 -59.61 29.03 -7.82
N GLY A 46 -59.76 30.23 -8.39
CA GLY A 46 -59.79 30.41 -9.84
C GLY A 46 -58.38 30.40 -10.43
N VAL A 47 -58.10 29.41 -11.28
CA VAL A 47 -56.87 29.39 -12.10
C VAL A 47 -57.28 29.71 -13.54
N GLN A 48 -56.84 30.85 -14.06
CA GLN A 48 -56.93 31.15 -15.49
C GLN A 48 -55.95 30.25 -16.25
N ALA A 49 -56.40 29.63 -17.34
CA ALA A 49 -55.52 28.91 -18.24
C ALA A 49 -54.71 29.91 -19.08
N PRO A 50 -53.36 29.82 -19.13
CA PRO A 50 -52.56 30.67 -20.00
C PRO A 50 -52.71 30.23 -21.46
N THR A 51 -53.25 31.11 -22.29
CA THR A 51 -53.45 30.89 -23.73
C THR A 51 -52.14 30.95 -24.50
N THR A 52 -51.97 30.07 -25.51
CA THR A 52 -51.03 30.20 -26.66
C THR A 52 -49.59 30.64 -26.34
N LEU A 53 -48.68 29.67 -26.28
CA LEU A 53 -47.24 29.90 -26.24
C LEU A 53 -46.73 30.37 -27.61
N ILE A 54 -46.58 31.69 -27.78
CA ILE A 54 -45.96 32.29 -28.96
C ILE A 54 -44.43 32.14 -28.86
N ILE A 55 -43.78 31.69 -29.94
CA ILE A 55 -42.32 31.61 -30.05
C ILE A 55 -41.81 32.95 -30.61
N PRO A 56 -41.09 33.78 -29.85
CA PRO A 56 -40.37 34.93 -30.41
C PRO A 56 -39.15 34.43 -31.19
N ALA A 57 -38.93 34.98 -32.38
CA ALA A 57 -37.72 34.72 -33.15
C ALA A 57 -36.49 35.32 -32.45
N ILE A 58 -35.36 34.60 -32.47
CA ILE A 58 -34.10 35.07 -31.89
C ILE A 58 -33.53 36.17 -32.79
N THR A 59 -33.70 37.44 -32.38
CA THR A 59 -32.91 38.55 -32.89
C THR A 59 -31.63 38.72 -32.08
N THR A 60 -30.50 38.84 -32.77
CA THR A 60 -29.18 39.01 -32.13
C THR A 60 -29.04 40.40 -31.50
N PRO A 61 -28.64 40.53 -30.22
CA PRO A 61 -28.16 41.79 -29.71
C PRO A 61 -26.79 42.12 -30.34
N VAL A 62 -26.67 43.29 -30.96
CA VAL A 62 -25.39 43.83 -31.44
C VAL A 62 -24.54 44.19 -30.23
N LEU A 63 -23.30 43.69 -30.16
CA LEU A 63 -22.31 44.15 -29.20
C LEU A 63 -21.80 45.53 -29.63
N GLY A 64 -22.12 46.56 -28.84
CA GLY A 64 -21.52 47.89 -28.96
C GLY A 64 -20.20 47.99 -28.21
N ASP A 65 -19.25 48.75 -28.75
CA ASP A 65 -17.89 48.87 -28.24
C ASP A 65 -17.78 49.58 -26.87
N ALA A 66 -16.93 49.04 -25.99
CA ALA A 66 -16.33 49.78 -24.88
C ALA A 66 -14.99 49.17 -24.40
N ALA A 67 -13.89 49.74 -24.88
CA ALA A 67 -12.57 49.80 -24.22
C ALA A 67 -11.91 48.51 -23.67
N LEU A 68 -11.10 47.84 -24.51
CA LEU A 68 -9.87 47.17 -24.07
C LEU A 68 -8.72 48.22 -24.12
N VAL A 69 -8.17 48.63 -22.97
CA VAL A 69 -7.04 49.59 -22.87
C VAL A 69 -5.98 49.09 -21.87
N ILE A 70 -4.74 49.57 -22.01
CA ILE A 70 -3.50 48.90 -21.57
C ILE A 70 -2.57 49.89 -20.80
N LEU A 71 -1.89 49.41 -19.75
CA LEU A 71 -0.75 50.07 -19.02
C LEU A 71 -1.11 51.40 -18.24
N PRO A 72 -0.15 52.10 -17.58
CA PRO A 72 0.71 51.63 -16.48
C PRO A 72 0.92 52.60 -15.27
N GLY A 73 1.40 52.06 -14.13
CA GLY A 73 2.59 52.61 -13.44
C GLY A 73 2.47 53.58 -12.23
N LEU A 74 3.50 53.50 -11.37
CA LEU A 74 3.96 54.48 -10.34
C LEU A 74 3.02 54.69 -9.11
N GLN A 75 3.47 55.11 -7.92
CA GLN A 75 4.82 55.51 -7.47
C GLN A 75 5.14 55.09 -6.01
N THR A 76 6.35 55.43 -5.54
CA THR A 76 6.99 55.08 -4.25
C THR A 76 6.37 55.74 -3.00
N GLY A 77 6.42 55.09 -1.82
CA GLY A 77 6.30 55.81 -0.54
C GLY A 77 6.23 54.96 0.76
N VAL A 78 7.26 55.12 1.61
CA VAL A 78 7.27 55.06 3.10
C VAL A 78 6.89 53.74 3.83
N LEU A 79 7.73 53.33 4.80
CA LEU A 79 7.43 52.27 5.78
C LEU A 79 6.61 52.80 6.99
N PRO A 80 5.71 51.99 7.56
CA PRO A 80 5.41 52.03 8.99
C PRO A 80 6.17 50.92 9.73
N THR A 81 7.06 51.30 10.64
CA THR A 81 7.66 50.39 11.62
C THR A 81 6.64 49.97 12.66
N LEU A 82 6.43 48.67 12.87
CA LEU A 82 5.63 48.16 13.98
C LEU A 82 6.53 47.61 15.09
N THR A 83 6.53 48.30 16.23
CA THR A 83 7.20 47.90 17.47
C THR A 83 6.49 46.71 18.13
N PRO A 84 7.20 45.83 18.86
CA PRO A 84 6.59 44.70 19.56
C PRO A 84 5.89 45.15 20.85
N THR A 85 4.55 45.13 20.87
CA THR A 85 3.78 45.44 22.08
C THR A 85 3.81 44.30 23.09
N VAL A 86 4.00 44.65 24.37
CA VAL A 86 4.22 43.75 25.51
C VAL A 86 2.99 42.90 25.87
N LEU A 87 3.23 41.65 26.29
CA LEU A 87 2.23 40.78 26.91
C LEU A 87 1.92 41.21 28.36
N PRO A 88 0.66 41.46 28.74
CA PRO A 88 0.26 41.49 30.14
C PRO A 88 0.13 40.06 30.68
N SER A 89 0.81 39.77 31.79
CA SER A 89 0.60 38.55 32.57
C SER A 89 -0.50 38.75 33.61
N LEU A 90 -1.34 37.74 33.85
CA LEU A 90 -2.19 37.64 35.03
C LEU A 90 -2.20 36.21 35.55
N ASN A 91 -2.21 36.06 36.87
CA ASN A 91 -2.00 34.81 37.60
C ASN A 91 -3.21 34.44 38.47
N ALA A 92 -3.47 33.14 38.57
CA ALA A 92 -4.06 32.47 39.75
C ALA A 92 -5.53 32.82 40.13
N PRO A 93 -6.14 32.12 41.12
CA PRO A 93 -6.28 30.65 41.17
C PRO A 93 -7.72 30.17 41.50
N ALA A 94 -7.99 28.88 41.33
CA ALA A 94 -9.18 28.22 41.90
C ALA A 94 -8.91 26.73 42.25
N VAL A 95 -9.55 26.24 43.33
CA VAL A 95 -9.34 24.94 44.02
C VAL A 95 -10.69 24.59 44.72
N VAL A 96 -11.14 23.35 44.97
CA VAL A 96 -10.56 22.00 44.89
C VAL A 96 -11.12 21.22 43.67
N THR A 97 -11.42 19.91 43.55
CA THR A 97 -11.53 18.74 44.46
C THR A 97 -11.11 17.43 43.72
N ALA A 98 -11.05 16.29 44.42
CA ALA A 98 -10.48 15.04 43.91
C ALA A 98 -11.51 13.94 43.53
N ALA A 99 -11.11 13.03 42.65
CA ALA A 99 -11.70 11.70 42.51
C ALA A 99 -10.69 10.66 41.97
N ALA A 100 -10.60 9.49 42.63
CA ALA A 100 -10.01 8.21 42.22
C ALA A 100 -8.61 8.18 41.53
N GLN A 101 -7.59 7.67 42.25
CA GLN A 101 -6.30 7.28 41.65
C GLN A 101 -6.29 5.81 41.13
N PRO A 102 -5.76 5.55 39.93
CA PRO A 102 -5.07 4.30 39.63
C PRO A 102 -3.61 4.35 40.16
N LYS A 103 -3.09 3.24 40.69
CA LYS A 103 -1.72 3.15 41.22
C LYS A 103 -0.69 3.40 40.10
N THR A 104 0.34 4.22 40.36
CA THR A 104 1.36 4.63 39.38
C THR A 104 2.80 4.42 39.87
N VAL A 105 3.75 4.66 38.97
CA VAL A 105 5.21 4.43 39.08
C VAL A 105 5.86 5.03 40.34
N SER A 106 5.24 6.03 40.98
CA SER A 106 5.71 6.61 42.24
C SER A 106 5.97 5.58 43.34
N ALA A 107 5.19 4.50 43.40
CA ALA A 107 5.40 3.42 44.37
C ALA A 107 6.73 2.66 44.15
N GLN A 108 7.12 2.43 42.89
CA GLN A 108 8.40 1.79 42.56
C GLN A 108 9.58 2.74 42.82
N VAL A 109 9.44 4.02 42.47
CA VAL A 109 10.48 5.04 42.77
C VAL A 109 10.68 5.18 44.28
N ALA A 110 9.60 5.24 45.08
CA ALA A 110 9.69 5.27 46.54
C ALA A 110 10.34 4.00 47.12
N GLN A 111 10.09 2.82 46.52
CA GLN A 111 10.73 1.58 46.94
C GLN A 111 12.24 1.55 46.63
N VAL A 112 12.67 2.06 45.46
CA VAL A 112 14.09 2.13 45.11
C VAL A 112 14.83 3.21 45.91
N VAL A 113 14.22 4.37 46.17
CA VAL A 113 14.79 5.38 47.11
C VAL A 113 14.96 4.78 48.52
N LYS A 114 14.01 3.95 48.97
CA LYS A 114 14.09 3.20 50.24
C LYS A 114 15.10 2.03 50.22
N GLN A 115 15.63 1.64 49.06
CA GLN A 115 16.75 0.72 48.91
C GLN A 115 18.09 1.46 48.85
N LEU A 116 18.18 2.56 48.10
CA LEU A 116 19.37 3.44 48.08
C LEU A 116 19.73 3.95 49.48
N GLY A 117 18.74 4.39 50.26
CA GLY A 117 18.91 4.76 51.67
C GLY A 117 19.16 3.60 52.65
N LYS A 118 19.47 2.40 52.15
CA LYS A 118 19.85 1.21 52.93
C LYS A 118 21.15 0.56 52.46
N VAL A 119 21.82 1.14 51.46
CA VAL A 119 23.04 0.59 50.88
C VAL A 119 24.19 1.54 51.19
N GLU A 120 25.08 1.10 52.07
CA GLU A 120 26.33 1.79 52.37
C GLU A 120 27.43 1.29 51.43
N GLY A 121 28.26 2.21 50.93
CA GLY A 121 29.30 1.92 49.92
C GLY A 121 28.94 2.42 48.51
N SER A 122 29.82 3.22 47.93
CA SER A 122 29.61 3.90 46.65
C SER A 122 29.47 2.93 45.47
N SER A 123 30.16 1.79 45.48
CA SER A 123 30.06 0.75 44.45
C SER A 123 28.67 0.06 44.44
N ALA A 124 28.11 -0.20 45.61
CA ALA A 124 26.79 -0.81 45.74
C ALA A 124 25.66 0.18 45.42
N GLN A 125 25.79 1.46 45.81
CA GLN A 125 24.90 2.53 45.35
C GLN A 125 24.99 2.74 43.83
N ALA A 126 26.20 2.69 43.26
CA ALA A 126 26.40 2.73 41.81
C ALA A 126 25.79 1.52 41.08
N HIS A 127 25.78 0.33 41.68
CA HIS A 127 25.05 -0.82 41.13
C HIS A 127 23.53 -0.62 41.10
N VAL A 128 22.93 -0.06 42.17
CA VAL A 128 21.49 0.25 42.20
C VAL A 128 21.14 1.36 41.19
N LEU A 129 22.01 2.37 41.06
CA LEU A 129 21.83 3.45 40.08
C LEU A 129 22.04 2.98 38.63
N ASN A 130 23.04 2.12 38.36
CA ASN A 130 23.23 1.51 37.03
C ASN A 130 22.06 0.61 36.65
N GLY A 131 21.47 -0.13 37.60
CA GLY A 131 20.23 -0.87 37.37
C GLY A 131 19.07 0.05 36.94
N LEU A 132 19.01 1.27 37.47
CA LEU A 132 18.02 2.29 37.10
C LEU A 132 18.32 2.98 35.75
N TYR A 133 19.59 3.19 35.41
CA TYR A 133 20.03 3.96 34.23
C TYR A 133 20.22 3.10 32.97
N LEU A 134 20.69 1.86 33.11
CA LEU A 134 21.01 0.94 32.00
C LEU A 134 19.90 -0.06 31.70
N GLY A 135 18.95 -0.25 32.63
CA GLY A 135 17.80 -1.18 32.53
C GLY A 135 16.77 -0.88 31.44
N GLY A 136 17.12 -0.08 30.43
CA GLY A 136 16.27 0.26 29.29
C GLY A 136 16.96 0.21 27.92
N LEU A 137 18.25 -0.17 27.82
CA LEU A 137 19.01 -0.11 26.56
C LEU A 137 19.57 -1.44 26.04
N ASN A 138 19.79 -2.45 26.89
CA ASN A 138 20.32 -3.77 26.45
C ASN A 138 19.22 -4.84 26.23
N ALA A 139 17.94 -4.50 26.42
CA ALA A 139 16.82 -5.43 26.23
C ALA A 139 16.42 -5.56 24.75
N ALA A 140 17.31 -6.10 23.92
CA ALA A 140 17.12 -6.23 22.47
C ALA A 140 17.42 -7.62 21.89
N ASP A 141 18.39 -8.37 22.43
CA ASP A 141 18.83 -9.68 21.87
C ASP A 141 18.68 -10.88 22.81
N ASP A 142 18.42 -10.68 24.11
CA ASP A 142 18.02 -11.78 25.01
C ASP A 142 16.49 -11.97 24.97
N ASN A 143 16.03 -13.05 24.35
CA ASN A 143 14.61 -13.41 24.32
C ASN A 143 14.39 -14.94 24.37
N THR A 144 15.22 -15.62 25.18
CA THR A 144 15.06 -17.02 25.59
C THR A 144 15.15 -17.15 27.12
N ASP A 145 14.24 -16.50 27.84
CA ASP A 145 13.37 -17.25 28.76
C ASP A 145 12.18 -16.44 29.26
N GLY A 146 11.01 -17.06 29.22
CA GLY A 146 9.72 -16.44 29.52
C GLY A 146 8.60 -17.47 29.68
N VAL A 147 8.93 -18.61 30.28
CA VAL A 147 7.97 -19.68 30.58
C VAL A 147 7.03 -19.23 31.71
N ASP A 148 5.73 -19.49 31.55
CA ASP A 148 4.72 -19.12 32.53
C ASP A 148 4.99 -19.75 33.92
N ALA A 149 4.90 -18.92 34.96
CA ALA A 149 5.00 -19.34 36.37
C ALA A 149 3.70 -20.03 36.85
N SER A 150 3.22 -21.03 36.11
CA SER A 150 1.93 -21.71 36.33
C SER A 150 2.03 -23.24 36.39
N GLY A 151 2.84 -23.75 37.32
CA GLY A 151 2.58 -25.01 38.04
C GLY A 151 2.56 -26.35 37.27
N GLY A 152 2.80 -26.37 35.96
CA GLY A 152 2.82 -27.59 35.15
C GLY A 152 4.22 -27.95 34.69
N ALA A 153 4.91 -28.83 35.40
CA ALA A 153 6.22 -29.32 34.99
C ALA A 153 6.09 -30.13 33.67
N PRO A 154 6.78 -29.75 32.58
CA PRO A 154 6.83 -30.62 31.40
C PRO A 154 7.59 -31.90 31.76
N SER A 155 7.00 -33.05 31.46
CA SER A 155 7.65 -34.35 31.71
C SER A 155 8.86 -34.53 30.79
N ARG A 156 10.03 -34.05 31.25
CA ARG A 156 11.32 -34.57 30.80
C ARG A 156 11.37 -36.03 31.23
N ASN A 157 10.96 -36.92 30.33
CA ASN A 157 11.15 -38.35 30.49
C ASN A 157 12.66 -38.62 30.56
N ASN A 158 13.20 -38.74 31.78
CA ASN A 158 14.59 -39.10 32.05
C ASN A 158 14.87 -40.59 31.74
N ASN A 159 14.33 -41.09 30.63
CA ASN A 159 14.59 -42.42 30.10
C ASN A 159 15.96 -42.39 29.41
N LEU A 160 17.00 -42.51 30.23
CA LEU A 160 18.40 -42.75 29.87
C LEU A 160 19.06 -41.69 28.97
N LYS A 161 20.04 -40.98 29.54
CA LYS A 161 21.06 -40.26 28.77
C LYS A 161 21.99 -41.27 28.07
N GLN A 162 21.54 -41.89 26.98
CA GLN A 162 22.47 -42.03 25.87
C GLN A 162 22.72 -40.62 25.34
N THR A 163 23.91 -40.07 25.60
CA THR A 163 24.42 -38.97 24.80
C THR A 163 24.48 -39.48 23.36
N ALA A 164 23.63 -38.93 22.49
CA ALA A 164 23.67 -39.23 21.07
C ALA A 164 25.10 -39.08 20.57
N SER A 165 25.60 -40.06 19.83
CA SER A 165 26.97 -40.03 19.34
C SER A 165 27.18 -38.80 18.45
N LEU A 166 28.41 -38.29 18.41
CA LEU A 166 28.74 -37.13 17.57
C LEU A 166 28.35 -37.38 16.09
N THR A 167 28.37 -38.65 15.66
CA THR A 167 27.87 -39.12 14.36
C THR A 167 26.35 -38.94 14.18
N GLU A 168 25.54 -39.28 15.18
CA GLU A 168 24.08 -39.09 15.15
C GLU A 168 23.70 -37.61 15.20
N VAL A 169 24.41 -36.80 16.01
CA VAL A 169 24.20 -35.35 16.07
C VAL A 169 24.61 -34.69 14.74
N ALA A 170 25.73 -35.10 14.14
CA ALA A 170 26.12 -34.65 12.81
C ALA A 170 25.09 -35.06 11.74
N ALA A 171 24.57 -36.29 11.79
CA ALA A 171 23.51 -36.74 10.87
C ALA A 171 22.22 -35.90 11.02
N ALA A 172 21.84 -35.55 12.24
CA ALA A 172 20.70 -34.66 12.51
C ALA A 172 20.93 -33.22 12.01
N ALA A 173 22.17 -32.71 12.03
CA ALA A 173 22.52 -31.44 11.40
C ALA A 173 22.49 -31.49 9.86
N MET A 174 22.82 -32.64 9.27
CA MET A 174 22.86 -32.84 7.81
C MET A 174 21.50 -33.18 7.18
N ASP A 175 20.52 -33.71 7.94
CA ASP A 175 19.20 -34.08 7.40
C ASP A 175 18.38 -32.87 6.92
N SER A 176 18.30 -32.68 5.61
CA SER A 176 17.50 -31.61 4.98
C SER A 176 15.98 -31.80 5.09
N LYS A 177 15.49 -32.91 5.67
CA LYS A 177 14.07 -33.06 6.04
C LYS A 177 13.76 -32.48 7.43
N SER A 178 14.78 -32.30 8.28
CA SER A 178 14.65 -31.70 9.60
C SER A 178 14.65 -30.17 9.52
N THR A 179 13.96 -29.51 10.47
CA THR A 179 13.81 -28.05 10.42
C THR A 179 15.13 -27.32 10.67
N LEU A 180 15.34 -26.15 10.07
CA LEU A 180 16.55 -25.32 10.30
C LEU A 180 16.87 -25.11 11.79
N ALA A 181 15.85 -24.94 12.64
CA ALA A 181 16.03 -24.80 14.07
C ALA A 181 16.61 -26.07 14.72
N THR A 182 16.09 -27.26 14.35
CA THR A 182 16.62 -28.56 14.78
C THR A 182 18.06 -28.75 14.32
N ARG A 183 18.36 -28.41 13.06
CA ARG A 183 19.68 -28.60 12.45
C ARG A 183 20.73 -27.66 13.05
N LYS A 184 20.38 -26.39 13.30
CA LYS A 184 21.25 -25.44 14.01
C LYS A 184 21.44 -25.79 15.49
N ALA A 185 20.45 -26.37 16.17
CA ALA A 185 20.63 -26.89 17.52
C ALA A 185 21.65 -28.04 17.54
N ALA A 186 21.57 -29.00 16.60
CA ALA A 186 22.56 -30.07 16.50
C ALA A 186 24.00 -29.55 16.22
N VAL A 187 24.15 -28.46 15.47
CA VAL A 187 25.46 -27.78 15.32
C VAL A 187 25.95 -27.18 16.65
N GLN A 188 25.05 -26.59 17.45
CA GLN A 188 25.38 -26.07 18.78
C GLN A 188 25.78 -27.20 19.75
N ASP A 189 25.06 -28.33 19.75
CA ASP A 189 25.39 -29.51 20.56
C ASP A 189 26.81 -30.05 20.24
N LEU A 190 27.19 -30.08 18.96
CA LEU A 190 28.57 -30.42 18.55
C LEU A 190 29.59 -29.39 19.07
N ALA A 191 29.29 -28.09 18.95
CA ALA A 191 30.17 -27.02 19.39
C ALA A 191 30.42 -27.03 20.92
N GLU A 192 29.38 -27.31 21.71
CA GLU A 192 29.47 -27.37 23.17
C GLU A 192 30.22 -28.59 23.70
N SER A 193 30.26 -29.69 22.93
CA SER A 193 30.89 -30.95 23.36
C SER A 193 32.43 -30.88 23.49
N LYS A 194 33.10 -30.00 22.71
CA LYS A 194 34.55 -29.73 22.73
C LYS A 194 35.50 -30.95 22.60
N GLN A 195 35.02 -32.06 22.04
CA GLN A 195 35.84 -33.25 21.78
C GLN A 195 36.51 -33.16 20.39
N ASP A 196 37.66 -33.80 20.19
CA ASP A 196 38.36 -33.80 18.88
C ASP A 196 37.48 -34.35 17.75
N GLY A 197 36.69 -35.40 18.03
CA GLY A 197 35.70 -35.93 17.09
C GLY A 197 34.59 -34.95 16.74
N ALA A 198 34.32 -33.95 17.59
CA ALA A 198 33.30 -32.93 17.34
C ALA A 198 33.82 -31.84 16.39
N LYS A 199 35.11 -31.52 16.44
CA LYS A 199 35.77 -30.72 15.39
C LYS A 199 35.62 -31.40 14.03
N GLN A 200 35.93 -32.70 13.95
CA GLN A 200 35.76 -33.46 12.71
C GLN A 200 34.29 -33.52 12.25
N ALA A 201 33.35 -33.71 13.19
CA ALA A 201 31.92 -33.69 12.91
C ALA A 201 31.44 -32.34 12.34
N LEU A 202 31.87 -31.20 12.93
CA LEU A 202 31.57 -29.86 12.42
C LEU A 202 32.14 -29.63 11.01
N THR A 203 33.35 -30.12 10.73
CA THR A 203 33.94 -30.06 9.38
C THR A 203 33.13 -30.88 8.37
N ILE A 204 32.63 -32.06 8.75
CA ILE A 204 31.74 -32.87 7.91
C ILE A 204 30.41 -32.15 7.65
N VAL A 205 29.77 -31.59 8.70
CA VAL A 205 28.52 -30.83 8.57
C VAL A 205 28.71 -29.59 7.69
N ALA A 206 29.85 -28.90 7.78
CA ALA A 206 30.17 -27.78 6.91
C ALA A 206 30.37 -28.19 5.44
N GLY A 207 30.89 -29.38 5.17
CA GLY A 207 31.02 -29.94 3.82
C GLY A 207 29.70 -30.42 3.20
N ALA A 208 28.69 -30.73 4.03
CA ALA A 208 27.46 -31.41 3.61
C ALA A 208 26.51 -30.55 2.75
N ASN A 209 25.68 -31.22 1.95
CA ASN A 209 24.60 -30.65 1.13
C ASN A 209 25.04 -29.44 0.30
N ARG A 210 26.18 -29.54 -0.41
CA ARG A 210 26.81 -28.41 -1.14
C ARG A 210 25.83 -27.65 -2.04
N ASP A 211 25.04 -28.37 -2.81
CA ASP A 211 24.04 -27.84 -3.77
C ASP A 211 22.64 -27.63 -3.15
N GLY A 212 22.55 -27.65 -1.82
CA GLY A 212 21.33 -27.50 -1.03
C GLY A 212 20.67 -26.12 -1.11
N ASP A 213 19.63 -25.94 -0.30
CA ASP A 213 18.80 -24.74 -0.29
C ASP A 213 19.32 -23.64 0.67
N ALA A 214 18.46 -22.67 0.99
CA ALA A 214 18.78 -21.59 1.92
C ALA A 214 19.00 -22.08 3.36
N ASP A 215 18.28 -23.12 3.81
CA ASP A 215 18.42 -23.68 5.16
C ASP A 215 19.73 -24.49 5.25
N ASP A 216 20.12 -25.23 4.19
CA ASP A 216 21.44 -25.86 4.10
C ASP A 216 22.59 -24.85 4.18
N TYR A 217 22.46 -23.70 3.51
CA TYR A 217 23.46 -22.63 3.57
C TYR A 217 23.62 -22.04 4.98
N GLU A 218 22.50 -21.88 5.68
CA GLU A 218 22.46 -21.38 7.05
C GLU A 218 23.03 -22.36 8.07
N VAL A 219 22.89 -23.68 7.86
CA VAL A 219 23.55 -24.72 8.67
C VAL A 219 25.07 -24.74 8.40
N HIS A 220 25.48 -24.65 7.14
CA HIS A 220 26.90 -24.51 6.77
C HIS A 220 27.55 -23.29 7.44
N ARG A 221 26.90 -22.12 7.45
CA ARG A 221 27.40 -20.94 8.17
C ARG A 221 27.53 -21.19 9.67
N ALA A 222 26.55 -21.85 10.29
CA ALA A 222 26.61 -22.17 11.71
C ALA A 222 27.79 -23.10 12.06
N ALA A 223 28.01 -24.15 11.26
CA ALA A 223 29.10 -25.10 11.49
C ALA A 223 30.48 -24.44 11.36
N LEU A 224 30.68 -23.57 10.35
CA LEU A 224 31.92 -22.80 10.23
C LEU A 224 32.10 -21.76 11.35
N ARG A 225 31.02 -21.12 11.81
CA ARG A 225 31.06 -20.19 12.97
C ARG A 225 31.41 -20.95 14.27
N ALA A 226 31.02 -22.22 14.40
CA ALA A 226 31.41 -23.07 15.52
C ALA A 226 32.89 -23.50 15.46
N LEU A 227 33.41 -23.89 14.29
CA LEU A 227 34.84 -24.20 14.09
C LEU A 227 35.73 -23.01 14.45
N ASP A 228 35.36 -21.82 13.98
CA ASP A 228 36.02 -20.56 14.26
C ASP A 228 35.99 -20.19 15.76
N SER A 229 34.81 -20.22 16.38
CA SER A 229 34.64 -19.74 17.77
C SER A 229 35.07 -20.73 18.85
N VAL A 230 35.13 -22.03 18.56
CA VAL A 230 35.56 -23.07 19.54
C VAL A 230 37.00 -23.53 19.32
N TYR A 231 37.46 -23.61 18.07
CA TYR A 231 38.78 -24.18 17.71
C TYR A 231 39.72 -23.18 17.00
N GLY A 232 39.29 -21.94 16.77
CA GLY A 232 40.08 -20.90 16.09
C GLY A 232 40.18 -21.06 14.57
N GLU A 233 39.45 -22.02 13.98
CA GLU A 233 39.54 -22.32 12.55
C GLU A 233 38.57 -21.49 11.71
N LEU A 234 39.02 -20.30 11.30
CA LEU A 234 38.29 -19.45 10.37
C LEU A 234 38.39 -19.97 8.92
N HIS A 235 37.37 -20.66 8.46
CA HIS A 235 37.18 -21.03 7.05
C HIS A 235 36.23 -20.05 6.35
N SER A 236 36.39 -19.86 5.03
CA SER A 236 35.41 -19.10 4.22
C SER A 236 34.12 -19.88 4.03
N LEU A 237 33.01 -19.16 3.95
CA LEU A 237 31.77 -19.68 3.39
C LEU A 237 31.97 -20.15 1.95
N ARG A 238 31.24 -21.19 1.57
CA ARG A 238 31.12 -21.66 0.18
C ARG A 238 30.17 -20.76 -0.63
N PRO A 239 30.23 -20.77 -1.98
CA PRO A 239 29.22 -20.15 -2.83
C PRO A 239 27.80 -20.72 -2.60
N ILE A 240 26.77 -19.89 -2.77
CA ILE A 240 25.37 -20.33 -2.77
C ILE A 240 25.06 -21.23 -3.98
N SER A 241 24.09 -22.15 -3.82
CA SER A 241 23.63 -23.00 -4.91
C SER A 241 22.92 -22.19 -6.01
N GLN A 242 22.89 -22.73 -7.24
CA GLN A 242 22.22 -22.08 -8.37
C GLN A 242 20.70 -21.93 -8.17
N GLN A 243 20.08 -22.73 -7.31
CA GLN A 243 18.68 -22.52 -6.90
C GLN A 243 18.57 -21.32 -5.95
N HIS A 244 19.37 -21.28 -4.88
CA HIS A 244 19.35 -20.19 -3.90
C HIS A 244 19.69 -18.84 -4.57
N LYS A 245 20.62 -18.82 -5.54
CA LYS A 245 20.88 -17.66 -6.41
C LYS A 245 19.63 -17.19 -7.17
N LYS A 246 18.89 -18.10 -7.81
CA LYS A 246 17.64 -17.76 -8.53
C LYS A 246 16.56 -17.23 -7.58
N GLU A 247 16.46 -17.80 -6.37
CA GLU A 247 15.52 -17.35 -5.35
C GLU A 247 15.86 -15.94 -4.83
N ILE A 248 17.14 -15.65 -4.56
CA ILE A 248 17.61 -14.30 -4.19
C ILE A 248 17.35 -13.30 -5.32
N LEU A 249 17.72 -13.60 -6.58
CA LEU A 249 17.50 -12.68 -7.71
C LEU A 249 16.01 -12.38 -7.92
N ALA A 250 15.14 -13.38 -7.79
CA ALA A 250 13.69 -13.21 -7.83
C ALA A 250 13.14 -12.41 -6.63
N GLU A 251 13.78 -12.49 -5.46
CA GLU A 251 13.44 -11.63 -4.33
C GLU A 251 13.87 -10.17 -4.58
N LEU A 252 15.08 -9.94 -5.10
CA LEU A 252 15.63 -8.60 -5.38
C LEU A 252 14.85 -7.84 -6.45
N SER A 253 14.27 -8.52 -7.44
CA SER A 253 13.39 -7.85 -8.42
C SER A 253 12.00 -7.51 -7.86
N LEU A 254 11.55 -8.23 -6.82
CA LEU A 254 10.24 -8.07 -6.19
C LEU A 254 10.21 -7.11 -4.98
N ASP A 255 11.13 -7.22 -4.02
CA ASP A 255 11.24 -6.32 -2.87
C ASP A 255 12.61 -5.62 -2.81
N LYS A 256 12.73 -4.62 -3.69
CA LYS A 256 13.92 -3.79 -3.85
C LYS A 256 14.28 -3.03 -2.56
N PRO A 257 15.58 -2.92 -2.23
CA PRO A 257 16.09 -2.16 -1.09
C PRO A 257 15.84 -0.65 -1.25
N GLU A 258 16.16 0.13 -0.21
CA GLU A 258 16.26 1.59 -0.33
C GLU A 258 17.65 2.04 -0.80
N MET A 259 18.70 1.26 -0.55
CA MET A 259 20.10 1.59 -0.86
C MET A 259 20.93 0.36 -1.25
N VAL A 260 21.89 0.55 -2.16
CA VAL A 260 23.03 -0.33 -2.42
C VAL A 260 24.29 0.44 -2.08
N LEU A 261 25.14 -0.15 -1.24
CA LEU A 261 26.54 0.20 -1.07
C LEU A 261 27.35 -0.82 -1.86
N SER A 262 28.20 -0.38 -2.77
CA SER A 262 29.11 -1.25 -3.48
C SER A 262 30.54 -0.76 -3.30
N ASP A 263 31.47 -1.67 -3.06
CA ASP A 263 32.85 -1.41 -3.45
C ASP A 263 32.95 -1.37 -4.99
N TYR A 264 34.11 -0.98 -5.50
CA TYR A 264 34.38 -0.77 -6.92
C TYR A 264 35.42 -1.74 -7.48
N ASP A 265 36.45 -2.07 -6.70
CA ASP A 265 37.69 -2.70 -7.14
C ASP A 265 37.62 -4.21 -6.96
N GLY A 266 37.78 -4.97 -8.06
CA GLY A 266 37.46 -6.41 -8.10
C GLY A 266 35.95 -6.71 -7.95
N THR A 267 35.14 -5.68 -7.65
CA THR A 267 33.69 -5.77 -7.42
C THR A 267 32.88 -5.34 -8.64
N LEU A 268 33.24 -4.22 -9.26
CA LEU A 268 32.52 -3.61 -10.39
C LEU A 268 33.43 -3.37 -11.61
N ALA A 269 34.72 -3.18 -11.39
CA ALA A 269 35.76 -3.15 -12.41
C ALA A 269 37.07 -3.70 -11.80
N ASP A 270 37.97 -4.19 -12.64
CA ASP A 270 39.28 -4.63 -12.17
C ASP A 270 40.11 -3.46 -11.58
N THR A 271 41.00 -3.79 -10.66
CA THR A 271 41.93 -2.84 -10.04
C THR A 271 42.72 -2.10 -11.12
N LYS A 272 42.69 -0.77 -11.10
CA LYS A 272 43.29 0.13 -12.13
C LYS A 272 42.68 0.03 -13.54
N ALA A 273 41.52 -0.62 -13.73
CA ALA A 273 40.74 -0.55 -14.98
C ALA A 273 39.72 0.61 -14.99
N ASP A 274 39.15 0.88 -16.17
CA ASP A 274 37.95 1.71 -16.37
C ASP A 274 36.67 0.85 -16.22
N ILE A 275 35.52 1.49 -15.97
CA ILE A 275 34.23 0.78 -15.93
C ILE A 275 33.76 0.32 -17.33
N SER A 276 33.27 -0.91 -17.45
CA SER A 276 32.68 -1.42 -18.69
C SER A 276 31.38 -0.66 -19.06
N PRO A 277 31.02 -0.57 -20.36
CA PRO A 277 29.74 -0.03 -20.80
C PRO A 277 28.54 -0.76 -20.17
N GLU A 278 28.63 -2.09 -20.06
CA GLU A 278 27.62 -2.99 -19.51
C GLU A 278 27.40 -2.71 -18.01
N MET A 279 28.48 -2.60 -17.23
CA MET A 279 28.40 -2.24 -15.81
C MET A 279 27.92 -0.79 -15.64
N ALA A 280 28.31 0.12 -16.53
CA ALA A 280 27.81 1.49 -16.51
C ALA A 280 26.28 1.58 -16.74
N GLU A 281 25.69 0.73 -17.59
CA GLU A 281 24.23 0.62 -17.71
C GLU A 281 23.60 -0.10 -16.50
N ALA A 282 24.19 -1.20 -16.02
CA ALA A 282 23.70 -1.94 -14.85
C ALA A 282 23.64 -1.05 -13.59
N ILE A 283 24.71 -0.33 -13.27
CA ILE A 283 24.74 0.68 -12.20
C ILE A 283 23.66 1.74 -12.41
N ALA A 284 23.50 2.27 -13.63
CA ALA A 284 22.49 3.30 -13.91
C ALA A 284 21.05 2.77 -13.84
N SER A 285 20.83 1.48 -14.03
CA SER A 285 19.51 0.85 -13.93
C SER A 285 18.96 0.87 -12.50
N VAL A 286 19.82 0.78 -11.48
CA VAL A 286 19.44 0.72 -10.06
C VAL A 286 18.80 2.04 -9.57
N PRO A 287 19.37 3.24 -9.83
CA PRO A 287 18.67 4.52 -9.64
C PRO A 287 17.48 4.75 -10.58
N ASN A 288 17.37 4.06 -11.73
CA ASN A 288 16.15 4.07 -12.54
C ASN A 288 15.02 3.25 -11.89
N ALA A 289 15.34 2.19 -11.13
CA ALA A 289 14.39 1.45 -10.31
C ALA A 289 13.98 2.20 -9.02
N GLY A 290 14.69 3.28 -8.66
CA GLY A 290 14.39 4.14 -7.52
C GLY A 290 15.13 3.78 -6.23
N ILE A 291 16.17 2.95 -6.35
CA ILE A 291 17.10 2.57 -5.28
C ILE A 291 18.24 3.59 -5.24
N GLU A 292 18.72 3.97 -4.05
CA GLU A 292 19.93 4.79 -3.92
C GLU A 292 21.18 3.93 -4.22
N PHE A 293 22.05 4.35 -5.14
CA PHE A 293 23.28 3.62 -5.46
C PHE A 293 24.50 4.44 -5.09
N THR A 294 25.39 3.84 -4.31
CA THR A 294 26.55 4.49 -3.69
C THR A 294 27.79 3.62 -3.85
N LEU A 295 28.83 4.18 -4.46
CA LEU A 295 30.17 3.60 -4.50
C LEU A 295 30.95 4.01 -3.25
N LEU A 296 31.70 3.07 -2.66
CA LEU A 296 32.55 3.26 -1.48
C LEU A 296 33.86 2.51 -1.70
N THR A 297 34.88 3.21 -2.21
CA THR A 297 36.10 2.63 -2.82
C THR A 297 37.37 3.14 -2.13
N ASP A 298 38.43 2.33 -2.19
CA ASP A 298 39.78 2.70 -1.76
C ASP A 298 40.46 3.65 -2.78
N ARG A 299 39.99 3.74 -4.03
CA ARG A 299 40.54 4.67 -5.04
C ARG A 299 40.41 6.14 -4.60
N PRO A 300 41.42 6.97 -4.89
CA PRO A 300 41.41 8.35 -4.44
C PRO A 300 40.62 9.28 -5.36
N ALA A 301 40.23 10.45 -4.81
CA ALA A 301 39.59 11.53 -5.57
C ALA A 301 40.55 12.23 -6.57
N ALA A 302 41.85 12.19 -6.29
CA ALA A 302 42.94 12.78 -7.06
C ALA A 302 44.14 11.82 -7.07
N PRO A 303 45.03 11.80 -8.08
CA PRO A 303 46.20 10.93 -8.08
C PRO A 303 47.08 11.20 -6.85
N ARG A 304 47.59 10.14 -6.20
CA ARG A 304 48.59 10.24 -5.12
C ARG A 304 49.99 10.10 -5.71
N TYR A 305 50.14 9.19 -6.67
CA TYR A 305 51.39 8.89 -7.38
C TYR A 305 51.23 9.05 -8.90
N GLU A 306 52.34 9.11 -9.64
CA GLU A 306 52.31 9.06 -11.09
C GLU A 306 51.84 7.67 -11.57
N GLY A 307 50.83 7.64 -12.44
CA GLY A 307 50.16 6.41 -12.89
C GLY A 307 48.90 6.02 -12.10
N ASP A 308 48.53 6.73 -11.03
CA ASP A 308 47.26 6.48 -10.33
C ASP A 308 46.03 6.84 -11.18
N ILE A 309 45.10 5.88 -11.28
CA ILE A 309 43.79 6.07 -11.91
C ILE A 309 42.75 6.35 -10.81
N THR A 310 42.32 7.60 -10.71
CA THR A 310 41.26 8.02 -9.79
C THR A 310 39.92 7.34 -10.10
N ILE A 311 39.03 7.31 -9.11
CA ILE A 311 37.65 6.87 -9.35
C ILE A 311 36.92 7.72 -10.41
N PHE A 312 37.25 9.01 -10.56
CA PHE A 312 36.59 9.87 -11.54
C PHE A 312 37.10 9.66 -12.98
N GLN A 313 38.37 9.27 -13.14
CA GLN A 313 38.90 8.78 -14.42
C GLN A 313 38.30 7.43 -14.78
N SER A 314 38.28 6.47 -13.85
CA SER A 314 37.73 5.13 -14.10
C SER A 314 36.23 5.14 -14.44
N LEU A 315 35.47 6.10 -13.89
CA LEU A 315 34.07 6.33 -14.26
C LEU A 315 33.91 7.14 -15.58
N ALA A 316 34.97 7.51 -16.30
CA ALA A 316 34.91 8.33 -17.51
C ALA A 316 33.90 7.80 -18.56
N PRO A 317 33.84 6.48 -18.88
CA PRO A 317 32.88 5.91 -19.82
C PRO A 317 31.40 6.18 -19.50
N MET A 318 31.03 6.42 -18.23
CA MET A 318 29.65 6.72 -17.87
C MET A 318 29.18 8.09 -18.37
N THR A 319 28.03 8.16 -19.04
CA THR A 319 27.46 9.45 -19.48
C THR A 319 27.07 10.35 -18.29
N PRO A 320 27.02 11.68 -18.47
CA PRO A 320 26.53 12.63 -17.46
C PRO A 320 25.16 12.27 -16.85
N ALA A 321 24.25 11.70 -17.66
CA ALA A 321 22.92 11.30 -17.22
C ALA A 321 22.91 10.06 -16.30
N GLN A 322 23.95 9.22 -16.38
CA GLN A 322 24.21 8.11 -15.46
C GLN A 322 24.91 8.64 -14.20
N LYS A 323 26.03 9.36 -14.38
CA LYS A 323 26.85 9.97 -13.29
C LYS A 323 26.01 10.80 -12.32
N SER A 324 25.16 11.70 -12.81
CA SER A 324 24.30 12.62 -12.01
C SER A 324 23.37 11.97 -10.97
N ARG A 325 23.30 10.63 -10.91
CA ARG A 325 22.49 9.87 -9.95
C ARG A 325 23.29 9.17 -8.87
N LEU A 326 24.60 9.02 -9.06
CA LEU A 326 25.48 8.28 -8.15
C LEU A 326 25.89 9.13 -6.95
N THR A 327 26.24 8.45 -5.86
CA THR A 327 27.10 8.98 -4.80
C THR A 327 28.42 8.21 -4.86
N VAL A 328 29.55 8.92 -4.73
CA VAL A 328 30.88 8.32 -4.62
C VAL A 328 31.48 8.71 -3.28
N LEU A 329 31.95 7.72 -2.54
CA LEU A 329 32.75 7.86 -1.33
C LEU A 329 34.14 7.31 -1.70
N SER A 330 35.04 8.22 -2.09
CA SER A 330 36.43 7.90 -2.42
C SER A 330 37.32 8.05 -1.20
N ASP A 331 38.58 7.59 -1.32
CA ASP A 331 39.55 7.61 -0.22
C ASP A 331 38.98 6.93 1.04
N ILE A 332 38.58 5.65 0.95
CA ILE A 332 37.97 4.84 2.05
C ILE A 332 36.62 5.41 2.57
N GLY A 333 36.23 6.59 2.08
CA GLY A 333 34.95 7.25 2.23
C GLY A 333 35.01 8.66 2.79
N ASP A 334 36.20 9.22 2.96
CA ASP A 334 36.40 10.55 3.56
C ASP A 334 36.04 11.71 2.63
N LYS A 335 35.94 11.44 1.32
CA LYS A 335 35.46 12.41 0.31
C LYS A 335 34.17 11.92 -0.33
N THR A 336 33.03 12.41 0.19
CA THR A 336 31.70 12.19 -0.41
C THR A 336 31.47 13.18 -1.56
N SER A 337 31.40 12.66 -2.78
CA SER A 337 31.15 13.40 -4.02
C SER A 337 29.86 12.96 -4.72
N ILE A 338 29.25 13.89 -5.45
CA ILE A 338 28.05 13.71 -6.27
C ILE A 338 28.20 14.52 -7.57
N PHE A 339 27.54 14.12 -8.65
CA PHE A 339 27.84 14.67 -9.97
C PHE A 339 26.84 15.74 -10.45
N ASN A 340 27.37 16.73 -11.18
CA ASN A 340 26.65 17.76 -11.90
C ASN A 340 25.91 17.22 -13.14
N LYS A 341 25.11 18.08 -13.80
CA LYS A 341 24.40 17.75 -15.05
C LYS A 341 25.33 17.39 -16.22
N ASP A 342 26.54 17.95 -16.21
CA ASP A 342 27.62 17.72 -17.18
C ASP A 342 28.49 16.50 -16.82
N GLY A 343 28.21 15.83 -15.69
CA GLY A 343 28.98 14.68 -15.22
C GLY A 343 30.27 15.04 -14.48
N SER A 344 30.55 16.32 -14.23
CA SER A 344 31.67 16.73 -13.37
C SER A 344 31.40 16.37 -11.90
N PRO A 345 32.40 15.89 -11.14
CA PRO A 345 32.24 15.58 -9.73
C PRO A 345 32.17 16.88 -8.89
N GLN A 346 31.30 16.88 -7.89
CA GLN A 346 31.20 17.94 -6.89
C GLN A 346 31.30 17.35 -5.48
N LEU A 347 32.33 17.77 -4.75
CA LEU A 347 32.55 17.44 -3.35
C LEU A 347 31.42 18.03 -2.47
N LEU A 348 30.68 17.15 -1.78
CA LEU A 348 29.60 17.49 -0.84
C LEU A 348 30.10 17.53 0.61
N HIS A 349 31.06 16.66 0.92
CA HIS A 349 31.69 16.53 2.22
C HIS A 349 33.10 15.96 2.01
N GLU A 350 34.08 16.66 2.56
CA GLU A 350 35.38 16.11 2.92
C GLU A 350 35.43 16.11 4.45
N ASP A 351 35.94 15.05 5.06
CA ASP A 351 35.93 14.87 6.50
C ASP A 351 37.37 14.81 7.04
N LYS A 352 37.85 15.98 7.47
CA LYS A 352 39.27 16.22 7.80
C LYS A 352 39.64 15.69 9.19
N SER A 353 39.91 14.39 9.28
CA SER A 353 40.80 13.86 10.30
C SER A 353 42.24 14.05 9.83
N GLU A 354 42.94 15.00 10.42
CA GLU A 354 44.37 15.26 10.20
C GLU A 354 45.14 14.62 11.37
N TRP A 355 46.21 13.86 11.11
CA TRP A 355 46.99 13.22 12.17
C TRP A 355 47.53 14.26 13.17
N SER A 356 47.33 14.04 14.48
CA SER A 356 47.95 14.91 15.49
C SER A 356 49.44 14.61 15.63
N ALA A 357 50.20 15.54 16.21
CA ALA A 357 51.63 15.33 16.48
C ALA A 357 51.91 14.10 17.39
N ALA A 358 50.96 13.72 18.26
CA ALA A 358 51.08 12.51 19.07
C ALA A 358 50.82 11.24 18.26
N ASP A 359 49.93 11.31 17.27
CA ASP A 359 49.61 10.20 16.36
C ASP A 359 50.78 9.94 15.41
N LEU A 360 51.33 11.00 14.80
CA LEU A 360 52.54 10.93 13.97
C LEU A 360 53.74 10.37 14.74
N ALA A 361 53.93 10.78 16.00
CA ALA A 361 54.97 10.22 16.87
C ALA A 361 54.74 8.73 17.19
N THR A 362 53.50 8.25 17.19
CA THR A 362 53.14 6.85 17.40
C THR A 362 53.27 6.02 16.12
N LEU A 363 52.91 6.58 14.97
CA LEU A 363 53.14 5.99 13.65
C LEU A 363 54.64 5.83 13.37
N ALA A 364 55.46 6.84 13.72
CA ALA A 364 56.92 6.75 13.61
C ALA A 364 57.52 5.64 14.51
N LYS A 365 56.94 5.38 15.70
CA LYS A 365 57.31 4.21 16.53
C LYS A 365 56.95 2.89 15.85
N ALA A 366 55.74 2.79 15.29
CA ALA A 366 55.28 1.60 14.58
C ALA A 366 56.15 1.33 13.34
N SER A 367 56.43 2.36 12.53
CA SER A 367 57.37 2.28 11.40
C SER A 367 58.74 1.77 11.85
N LYS A 368 59.32 2.37 12.90
CA LYS A 368 60.63 1.95 13.42
C LYS A 368 60.63 0.50 13.91
N ALA A 369 59.53 0.00 14.47
CA ALA A 369 59.38 -1.40 14.86
C ALA A 369 59.31 -2.34 13.64
N LEU A 370 58.57 -1.97 12.58
CA LEU A 370 58.55 -2.69 11.31
C LEU A 370 59.93 -2.73 10.64
N LEU A 371 60.58 -1.57 10.51
CA LEU A 371 61.91 -1.41 9.93
C LEU A 371 62.96 -2.25 10.69
N ALA A 372 62.90 -2.29 12.02
CA ALA A 372 63.79 -3.09 12.84
C ALA A 372 63.55 -4.62 12.74
N ARG A 373 62.34 -5.05 12.35
CA ARG A 373 61.97 -6.47 12.24
C ARG A 373 62.14 -7.06 10.84
N PHE A 374 61.83 -6.27 9.81
CA PHE A 374 61.77 -6.72 8.41
C PHE A 374 62.78 -6.02 7.48
N GLY A 375 63.36 -4.88 7.89
CA GLY A 375 64.24 -4.08 7.05
C GLY A 375 63.52 -3.09 6.11
N PRO A 376 64.28 -2.28 5.35
CA PRO A 376 63.73 -1.30 4.42
C PRO A 376 63.25 -1.96 3.12
N GLN A 377 62.34 -1.29 2.42
CA GLN A 377 61.90 -1.62 1.07
C GLN A 377 61.47 -0.32 0.40
N ASP A 378 62.20 0.09 -0.63
CA ASP A 378 61.79 1.20 -1.49
C ASP A 378 60.61 0.77 -2.39
N PHE A 379 59.67 1.68 -2.59
CA PHE A 379 58.67 1.61 -3.65
C PHE A 379 58.48 3.01 -4.28
N LEU A 380 58.86 3.14 -5.55
CA LEU A 380 58.79 4.38 -6.32
C LEU A 380 59.53 5.56 -5.64
N GLY A 381 60.67 5.32 -5.01
CA GLY A 381 61.45 6.33 -4.28
C GLY A 381 60.94 6.66 -2.88
N ASN A 382 60.01 5.87 -2.33
CA ASN A 382 59.43 6.05 -1.02
C ASN A 382 59.52 4.75 -0.19
N ASP A 383 60.05 4.87 1.02
CA ASP A 383 60.16 3.79 2.02
C ASP A 383 58.90 3.71 2.91
N GLU A 384 58.25 4.87 3.11
CA GLU A 384 56.97 5.08 3.79
C GLU A 384 56.29 6.35 3.27
N VAL A 385 54.96 6.42 3.42
CA VAL A 385 54.14 7.55 2.98
C VAL A 385 53.18 7.98 4.08
N TYR A 386 53.10 9.27 4.35
CA TYR A 386 52.09 9.88 5.22
C TYR A 386 51.13 10.72 4.36
N ASP A 387 49.87 10.31 4.35
CA ASP A 387 48.74 11.13 3.88
C ASP A 387 48.12 11.84 5.10
N VAL A 388 47.12 12.70 4.86
CA VAL A 388 46.43 13.47 5.92
C VAL A 388 45.74 12.56 6.95
N ASP A 389 45.18 11.44 6.47
CA ASP A 389 44.31 10.50 7.21
C ASP A 389 44.85 9.07 7.30
N SER A 390 45.95 8.78 6.60
CA SER A 390 46.53 7.45 6.46
C SER A 390 48.06 7.46 6.41
N PHE A 391 48.66 6.32 6.71
CA PHE A 391 50.10 6.07 6.74
C PHE A 391 50.36 4.70 6.11
N GLU A 392 51.34 4.59 5.22
CA GLU A 392 51.68 3.35 4.52
C GLU A 392 53.18 3.07 4.70
N ARG A 393 53.52 1.87 5.18
CA ARG A 393 54.91 1.39 5.28
C ARG A 393 55.11 0.19 4.38
N PHE A 394 56.07 0.27 3.46
CA PHE A 394 56.40 -0.83 2.55
C PHE A 394 57.27 -1.88 3.25
N LEU A 395 57.09 -3.14 2.84
CA LEU A 395 57.73 -4.34 3.39
C LEU A 395 58.42 -5.14 2.26
N PRO A 396 59.49 -5.91 2.54
CA PRO A 396 60.20 -6.68 1.53
C PRO A 396 59.31 -7.61 0.69
N LYS A 397 59.54 -7.64 -0.64
CA LYS A 397 58.74 -8.45 -1.59
C LYS A 397 58.64 -9.95 -1.28
N ASN A 398 59.59 -10.50 -0.52
CA ASN A 398 59.73 -11.93 -0.25
C ASN A 398 59.05 -12.41 1.06
N LEU A 399 58.35 -11.56 1.81
CA LEU A 399 57.70 -11.98 3.06
C LEU A 399 56.56 -12.99 2.85
N SER A 400 56.50 -14.00 3.72
CA SER A 400 55.40 -14.95 3.79
C SER A 400 54.11 -14.31 4.34
N ALA A 401 52.97 -14.99 4.18
CA ALA A 401 51.70 -14.53 4.74
C ALA A 401 51.75 -14.41 6.28
N ALA A 402 52.55 -15.24 6.95
CA ALA A 402 52.72 -15.19 8.41
C ALA A 402 53.55 -13.98 8.85
N GLU A 403 54.59 -13.61 8.10
CA GLU A 403 55.41 -12.42 8.41
C GLU A 403 54.65 -11.11 8.13
N ILE A 404 53.79 -11.07 7.10
CA ILE A 404 52.91 -9.93 6.86
C ILE A 404 51.82 -9.85 7.96
N ALA A 405 51.33 -11.00 8.49
CA ALA A 405 50.47 -11.03 9.68
C ALA A 405 51.20 -10.47 10.92
N GLU A 406 52.46 -10.88 11.12
CA GLU A 406 53.32 -10.38 12.20
C GLU A 406 53.53 -8.85 12.08
N ALA A 407 53.73 -8.32 10.87
CA ALA A 407 53.82 -6.88 10.62
C ALA A 407 52.52 -6.14 11.01
N GLY A 408 51.35 -6.68 10.66
CA GLY A 408 50.06 -6.15 11.10
C GLY A 408 49.91 -6.15 12.63
N ALA A 409 50.31 -7.25 13.29
CA ALA A 409 50.23 -7.40 14.75
C ALA A 409 51.21 -6.48 15.50
N ILE A 410 52.46 -6.33 15.03
CA ILE A 410 53.46 -5.38 15.56
C ILE A 410 52.92 -3.96 15.48
N THR A 411 52.34 -3.59 14.33
CA THR A 411 51.73 -2.27 14.12
C THR A 411 50.56 -2.05 15.09
N GLN A 412 49.69 -3.04 15.26
CA GLN A 412 48.57 -2.96 16.20
C GLN A 412 49.02 -2.83 17.67
N ALA A 413 50.08 -3.53 18.06
CA ALA A 413 50.66 -3.41 19.39
C ALA A 413 51.23 -1.99 19.64
N ALA A 414 52.03 -1.47 18.71
CA ALA A 414 52.64 -0.14 18.81
C ALA A 414 51.60 1.00 18.82
N LEU A 415 50.57 0.92 17.97
CA LEU A 415 49.47 1.88 17.97
C LEU A 415 48.68 1.84 19.28
N LYS A 416 48.35 0.64 19.78
CA LYS A 416 47.65 0.45 21.05
C LYS A 416 48.45 0.96 22.25
N GLU A 417 49.77 0.79 22.26
CA GLU A 417 50.67 1.36 23.28
C GLU A 417 50.67 2.89 23.27
N GLY A 418 50.63 3.51 22.08
CA GLY A 418 50.50 4.97 21.93
C GLY A 418 49.07 5.51 22.08
N GLY A 419 48.07 4.66 22.33
CA GLY A 419 46.67 5.07 22.53
C GLY A 419 45.81 5.16 21.26
N LEU A 420 46.35 4.87 20.08
CA LEU A 420 45.63 4.80 18.80
C LEU A 420 44.85 3.47 18.66
N THR A 421 43.86 3.25 19.52
CA THR A 421 43.05 2.01 19.53
C THR A 421 42.09 1.89 18.34
N ASP A 422 41.65 3.02 17.80
CA ASP A 422 40.54 3.08 16.84
C ASP A 422 41.03 3.16 15.38
N ALA A 423 42.36 3.23 15.19
CA ALA A 423 43.00 3.22 13.89
C ALA A 423 42.77 1.88 13.17
N HIS A 424 42.35 1.95 11.91
CA HIS A 424 42.20 0.79 11.05
C HIS A 424 43.56 0.38 10.47
N ILE A 425 43.87 -0.91 10.53
CA ILE A 425 45.18 -1.46 10.13
C ILE A 425 44.95 -2.51 9.04
N VAL A 426 45.65 -2.35 7.93
CA VAL A 426 45.63 -3.25 6.78
C VAL A 426 47.07 -3.59 6.42
N ALA A 427 47.58 -4.70 6.95
CA ALA A 427 48.73 -5.35 6.34
C ALA A 427 48.23 -6.12 5.10
N ARG A 428 48.86 -5.93 3.94
CA ARG A 428 48.41 -6.48 2.66
C ARG A 428 49.57 -7.04 1.85
N ARG A 429 49.26 -8.06 1.03
CA ARG A 429 50.13 -8.55 -0.04
C ARG A 429 50.02 -7.63 -1.28
N PRO A 430 51.05 -7.61 -2.15
CA PRO A 430 50.97 -6.94 -3.43
C PRO A 430 49.90 -7.63 -4.32
N PHE A 431 49.17 -6.85 -5.12
CA PHE A 431 48.17 -7.39 -6.05
C PHE A 431 48.81 -7.85 -7.38
N GLY A 432 49.95 -7.26 -7.77
CA GLY A 432 50.75 -7.66 -8.93
C GLY A 432 52.23 -7.87 -8.58
N ALA A 433 52.98 -8.55 -9.46
CA ALA A 433 54.40 -8.88 -9.23
C ALA A 433 55.29 -7.63 -9.02
N ASP A 434 54.92 -6.51 -9.64
CA ASP A 434 55.67 -5.24 -9.57
C ASP A 434 55.40 -4.46 -8.28
N GLU A 435 54.31 -4.74 -7.57
CA GLU A 435 54.00 -4.13 -6.28
C GLU A 435 54.80 -4.77 -5.12
N VAL A 436 54.76 -4.13 -3.95
CA VAL A 436 55.37 -4.61 -2.68
C VAL A 436 54.28 -4.89 -1.64
N PRO A 437 54.49 -5.81 -0.68
CA PRO A 437 53.64 -5.87 0.51
C PRO A 437 53.78 -4.60 1.35
N TYR A 438 52.75 -4.27 2.14
CA TYR A 438 52.75 -3.07 2.98
C TYR A 438 51.91 -3.24 4.24
N VAL A 439 52.13 -2.38 5.24
CA VAL A 439 51.16 -2.10 6.30
C VAL A 439 50.62 -0.69 6.13
N ARG A 440 49.32 -0.57 5.91
CA ARG A 440 48.58 0.69 5.97
C ARG A 440 47.93 0.85 7.33
N VAL A 441 47.98 2.06 7.87
CA VAL A 441 47.19 2.52 9.00
C VAL A 441 46.32 3.68 8.52
N SER A 442 45.09 3.79 8.98
CA SER A 442 44.23 4.95 8.73
C SER A 442 43.35 5.25 9.94
N MET A 443 43.03 6.52 10.17
CA MET A 443 41.98 6.91 11.13
C MET A 443 40.57 6.51 10.65
N ARG A 444 40.45 5.97 9.43
CA ARG A 444 39.20 5.85 8.69
C ARG A 444 38.98 4.42 8.21
N ASN A 445 37.71 4.05 8.06
CA ASN A 445 37.32 2.75 7.55
C ASN A 445 35.93 2.79 6.89
N LYS A 446 35.71 1.85 5.96
CA LYS A 446 34.43 1.74 5.23
C LYS A 446 33.21 1.52 6.14
N SER A 447 33.36 1.11 7.40
CA SER A 447 32.22 0.96 8.34
C SER A 447 31.64 2.30 8.79
N VAL A 448 32.50 3.29 9.09
CA VAL A 448 32.08 4.64 9.46
C VAL A 448 31.41 5.33 8.27
N ALA A 449 32.00 5.20 7.08
CA ALA A 449 31.43 5.69 5.83
C ALA A 449 30.05 5.07 5.54
N ALA A 450 29.93 3.74 5.58
CA ALA A 450 28.67 3.01 5.36
C ALA A 450 27.58 3.35 6.40
N ALA A 451 27.96 3.54 7.67
CA ALA A 451 27.02 3.96 8.72
C ALA A 451 26.57 5.42 8.53
N SER A 452 27.49 6.33 8.21
CA SER A 452 27.24 7.75 7.96
C SER A 452 26.33 7.96 6.75
N ILE A 453 26.64 7.30 5.62
CA ILE A 453 25.88 7.49 4.37
C ILE A 453 24.44 6.96 4.48
N ARG A 454 24.24 5.87 5.23
CA ARG A 454 22.90 5.35 5.57
C ARG A 454 22.12 6.30 6.48
N LYS A 455 22.78 6.96 7.44
CA LYS A 455 22.17 7.94 8.36
C LYS A 455 21.70 9.20 7.60
N ASP A 456 22.56 9.69 6.71
CA ASP A 456 22.39 10.99 6.04
C ASP A 456 21.87 10.90 4.59
N ALA A 457 21.38 9.74 4.14
CA ALA A 457 20.88 9.51 2.77
C ALA A 457 19.93 10.61 2.23
N ARG A 458 19.07 11.19 3.10
CA ARG A 458 18.19 12.32 2.76
C ARG A 458 18.94 13.61 2.37
N LEU A 459 20.11 13.85 2.92
CA LEU A 459 20.97 14.98 2.57
C LEU A 459 21.51 14.79 1.15
N LEU A 460 21.93 13.56 0.80
CA LEU A 460 22.43 13.20 -0.53
C LEU A 460 21.34 13.37 -1.61
N GLU A 461 20.14 12.85 -1.37
CA GLU A 461 19.00 13.01 -2.30
C GLU A 461 18.71 14.48 -2.58
N ARG A 462 18.71 15.30 -1.52
CA ARG A 462 18.46 16.75 -1.62
C ARG A 462 19.61 17.49 -2.29
N ALA A 463 20.85 17.07 -2.03
CA ALA A 463 22.03 17.62 -2.67
C ALA A 463 22.02 17.37 -4.20
N ARG A 464 21.75 16.12 -4.62
CA ARG A 464 21.54 15.77 -6.04
C ARG A 464 20.33 16.47 -6.66
N ASP A 465 19.20 16.63 -5.94
CA ASP A 465 18.07 17.41 -6.45
C ASP A 465 18.43 18.91 -6.64
N ILE A 466 19.14 19.54 -5.69
CA ILE A 466 19.61 20.93 -5.81
C ILE A 466 20.51 21.12 -7.03
N ILE A 467 21.51 20.25 -7.19
CA ILE A 467 22.44 20.27 -8.32
C ILE A 467 21.70 20.03 -9.65
N ARG A 468 20.72 19.13 -9.66
CA ARG A 468 19.83 18.91 -10.81
C ARG A 468 18.94 20.11 -11.16
N PHE A 469 18.70 21.03 -10.21
CA PHE A 469 18.08 22.33 -10.47
C PHE A 469 19.09 23.47 -10.70
N GLY A 470 20.39 23.17 -10.85
CA GLY A 470 21.45 24.14 -11.15
C GLY A 470 22.05 24.85 -9.92
N GLY A 471 21.74 24.37 -8.70
CA GLY A 471 22.25 24.97 -7.47
C GLY A 471 23.69 24.56 -7.17
N GLY A 472 24.65 25.43 -7.49
CA GLY A 472 26.08 25.21 -7.19
C GLY A 472 26.43 25.22 -5.68
N GLY A 473 27.71 25.02 -5.37
CA GLY A 473 28.20 24.78 -3.99
C GLY A 473 27.94 25.85 -2.92
N ARG A 474 27.54 27.08 -3.29
CA ARG A 474 27.01 28.07 -2.33
C ARG A 474 25.58 27.72 -1.89
N THR A 475 24.70 27.48 -2.87
CA THR A 475 23.33 27.01 -2.68
C THR A 475 23.29 25.70 -1.90
N LEU A 476 24.18 24.76 -2.23
CA LEU A 476 24.33 23.48 -1.54
C LEU A 476 24.62 23.64 -0.04
N ARG A 477 25.56 24.52 0.32
CA ARG A 477 25.91 24.82 1.73
C ARG A 477 24.78 25.53 2.48
N PHE A 478 24.09 26.48 1.84
CA PHE A 478 22.91 27.14 2.41
C PHE A 478 21.81 26.12 2.74
N PHE A 479 21.48 25.23 1.80
CA PHE A 479 20.50 24.17 2.03
C PHE A 479 20.98 23.11 3.03
N LYS A 480 22.28 22.75 3.10
CA LYS A 480 22.82 21.87 4.16
C LYS A 480 22.52 22.46 5.56
N LYS A 481 22.68 23.78 5.75
CA LYS A 481 22.37 24.50 7.01
C LYS A 481 20.86 24.59 7.32
N ILE A 482 19.99 24.58 6.31
CA ILE A 482 18.53 24.49 6.52
C ILE A 482 18.12 23.05 6.81
N PHE A 483 18.64 22.09 6.07
CA PHE A 483 18.20 20.69 6.14
C PHE A 483 18.73 19.94 7.35
N SER A 484 19.85 20.36 7.96
CA SER A 484 20.30 19.85 9.27
C SER A 484 19.33 20.14 10.42
N ARG A 485 18.38 21.08 10.24
CA ARG A 485 17.28 21.34 11.19
C ARG A 485 16.13 20.34 11.08
N PHE A 486 16.14 19.47 10.08
CA PHE A 486 15.14 18.41 9.92
C PHE A 486 15.77 17.07 10.34
N PRO A 487 15.05 16.20 11.07
CA PRO A 487 15.61 14.93 11.51
C PRO A 487 16.00 14.06 10.30
N PRO A 488 17.18 13.40 10.34
CA PRO A 488 17.58 12.45 9.31
C PRO A 488 16.58 11.30 9.20
N ARG A 489 16.53 10.66 8.02
CA ARG A 489 15.88 9.36 7.84
C ARG A 489 17.02 8.36 7.66
N PRO A 490 17.48 7.69 8.73
CA PRO A 490 18.43 6.60 8.57
C PRO A 490 17.76 5.48 7.76
N ILE A 491 18.46 4.98 6.75
CA ILE A 491 18.07 3.75 6.05
C ILE A 491 18.37 2.57 6.96
N ALA A 492 17.36 1.76 7.25
CA ALA A 492 17.52 0.54 8.06
C ALA A 492 18.49 -0.44 7.35
N ALA A 493 19.34 -1.12 8.11
CA ALA A 493 20.36 -2.01 7.52
C ALA A 493 19.74 -3.09 6.63
N ARG A 494 18.68 -3.77 7.08
CA ARG A 494 17.86 -4.71 6.27
C ARG A 494 17.22 -4.12 4.99
N ASN A 495 17.18 -2.79 4.83
CA ASN A 495 16.75 -2.10 3.61
C ASN A 495 17.96 -1.66 2.75
N THR A 496 19.16 -2.15 3.06
CA THR A 496 20.43 -1.89 2.40
C THR A 496 20.99 -3.20 1.85
N ILE A 497 21.62 -3.14 0.68
CA ILE A 497 22.48 -4.20 0.16
C ILE A 497 23.92 -3.71 0.21
N VAL A 498 24.85 -4.62 0.53
CA VAL A 498 26.29 -4.40 0.43
C VAL A 498 26.84 -5.38 -0.61
N ILE A 499 27.64 -4.89 -1.56
CA ILE A 499 28.36 -5.69 -2.56
C ILE A 499 29.84 -5.35 -2.44
N GLY A 500 30.70 -6.36 -2.55
CA GLY A 500 32.15 -6.25 -2.38
C GLY A 500 32.86 -7.53 -2.78
N ASP A 501 34.18 -7.52 -2.89
CA ASP A 501 34.94 -8.69 -3.34
C ASP A 501 35.08 -9.73 -2.20
N SER A 502 35.68 -9.33 -1.09
CA SER A 502 36.07 -10.20 0.02
C SER A 502 35.50 -9.71 1.34
N PHE A 503 34.65 -10.55 1.94
CA PHE A 503 34.09 -10.32 3.27
C PHE A 503 34.73 -11.23 4.34
N MET A 504 35.92 -11.76 4.07
CA MET A 504 36.77 -12.38 5.09
C MET A 504 37.52 -11.29 5.87
N PRO A 505 37.63 -11.38 7.20
CA PRO A 505 38.85 -10.91 7.83
C PRO A 505 39.96 -11.86 7.40
N GLU A 506 40.93 -11.33 6.67
CA GLU A 506 42.20 -12.02 6.46
C GLU A 506 42.84 -12.27 7.83
N THR A 507 43.72 -13.27 7.95
CA THR A 507 44.53 -13.48 9.17
C THR A 507 45.54 -12.36 9.44
N VAL A 508 45.57 -11.37 8.57
CA VAL A 508 46.56 -10.30 8.41
C VAL A 508 45.92 -8.91 8.55
N ALA A 509 44.67 -8.77 8.09
CA ALA A 509 43.87 -7.55 8.10
C ALA A 509 42.37 -7.87 8.01
N PRO A 510 41.46 -7.04 8.56
CA PRO A 510 40.06 -7.10 8.15
C PRO A 510 39.97 -6.78 6.65
N GLY A 511 39.43 -7.69 5.82
CA GLY A 511 39.12 -7.37 4.43
C GLY A 511 38.26 -6.12 4.38
N SER A 512 38.60 -5.18 3.51
CA SER A 512 38.07 -3.81 3.50
C SER A 512 36.55 -3.77 3.54
N ASP A 513 35.91 -4.73 2.90
CA ASP A 513 34.47 -4.74 2.64
C ASP A 513 33.70 -5.44 3.78
N ALA A 514 34.37 -6.29 4.56
CA ALA A 514 33.85 -6.76 5.86
C ALA A 514 33.54 -5.59 6.81
N LEU A 515 34.17 -4.42 6.61
CA LEU A 515 33.87 -3.19 7.34
C LEU A 515 32.59 -2.52 6.81
N MET A 516 32.32 -2.55 5.50
CA MET A 516 31.04 -2.09 4.94
C MET A 516 29.87 -2.87 5.54
N ALA A 517 30.02 -4.19 5.69
CA ALA A 517 29.06 -5.05 6.37
C ALA A 517 28.89 -4.67 7.87
N LYS A 518 29.98 -4.40 8.60
CA LYS A 518 29.91 -3.88 9.99
C LYS A 518 29.22 -2.51 10.09
N GLY A 519 29.36 -1.65 9.08
CA GLY A 519 28.64 -0.37 8.98
C GLY A 519 27.15 -0.54 8.60
N ALA A 520 26.73 -1.74 8.21
CA ALA A 520 25.37 -2.08 7.83
C ALA A 520 24.87 -3.40 8.49
N PRO A 521 24.87 -3.50 9.83
CA PRO A 521 24.59 -4.75 10.54
C PRO A 521 23.16 -5.24 10.27
N GLY A 522 23.04 -6.41 9.61
CA GLY A 522 21.75 -6.97 9.15
C GLY A 522 21.30 -6.52 7.75
N ALA A 523 22.15 -5.84 6.96
CA ALA A 523 21.99 -5.75 5.51
C ALA A 523 22.13 -7.11 4.83
N LYS A 524 21.73 -7.23 3.56
CA LYS A 524 22.12 -8.38 2.73
C LYS A 524 23.48 -8.08 2.11
N VAL A 525 24.43 -9.00 2.25
CA VAL A 525 25.81 -8.81 1.84
C VAL A 525 26.16 -9.85 0.77
N PHE A 526 26.67 -9.41 -0.38
CA PHE A 526 27.05 -10.27 -1.50
C PHE A 526 28.57 -10.18 -1.74
N ALA A 527 29.26 -11.30 -1.51
CA ALA A 527 30.69 -11.44 -1.77
C ALA A 527 30.90 -11.98 -3.18
N VAL A 528 31.48 -11.17 -4.06
CA VAL A 528 31.69 -11.53 -5.48
C VAL A 528 33.11 -12.02 -5.78
N GLY A 529 34.06 -11.82 -4.87
CA GLY A 529 35.43 -12.36 -4.89
C GLY A 529 35.56 -13.72 -4.19
N ALA A 530 34.55 -14.58 -4.33
CA ALA A 530 34.49 -15.96 -3.83
C ALA A 530 34.63 -16.20 -2.31
N THR A 531 34.84 -15.17 -1.46
CA THR A 531 35.16 -15.39 -0.03
C THR A 531 34.38 -14.50 0.94
N ALA A 532 33.88 -15.10 2.03
CA ALA A 532 33.15 -14.38 3.07
C ALA A 532 33.22 -15.08 4.43
N SER A 533 33.29 -14.28 5.50
CA SER A 533 33.37 -14.80 6.86
C SER A 533 32.06 -15.39 7.35
N PRO A 534 32.06 -16.59 7.98
CA PRO A 534 30.91 -17.14 8.67
C PRO A 534 30.50 -16.30 9.89
N ARG A 535 31.36 -15.40 10.38
CA ARG A 535 31.06 -14.46 11.48
C ARG A 535 30.02 -13.40 11.10
N LEU A 536 29.85 -13.10 9.81
CA LEU A 536 28.85 -12.13 9.34
C LEU A 536 27.49 -12.80 9.15
N ASP A 537 26.42 -12.10 9.53
CA ASP A 537 25.05 -12.52 9.25
C ASP A 537 24.57 -11.97 7.89
N ASN A 538 23.63 -12.67 7.24
CA ASN A 538 23.06 -12.29 5.94
C ASN A 538 24.10 -12.08 4.82
N VAL A 539 25.28 -12.70 4.93
CA VAL A 539 26.29 -12.74 3.86
C VAL A 539 26.14 -13.99 3.00
N PHE A 540 26.28 -13.82 1.70
CA PHE A 540 26.17 -14.84 0.66
C PHE A 540 27.36 -14.71 -0.28
N VAL A 541 28.16 -15.77 -0.41
CA VAL A 541 29.18 -15.86 -1.46
C VAL A 541 28.49 -16.20 -2.78
N TRP A 542 28.77 -15.42 -3.82
CA TRP A 542 28.17 -15.60 -5.13
C TRP A 542 28.90 -16.70 -5.94
N PRO A 543 28.21 -17.49 -6.79
CA PRO A 543 28.82 -18.60 -7.55
C PRO A 543 29.44 -18.16 -8.89
N THR A 544 29.15 -16.95 -9.34
CA THR A 544 29.86 -16.21 -10.38
C THR A 544 30.76 -15.18 -9.71
N LEU A 545 31.81 -14.70 -10.40
CA LEU A 545 32.83 -13.82 -9.81
C LEU A 545 32.74 -12.37 -10.29
N ALA A 546 33.27 -11.45 -9.46
CA ALA A 546 33.59 -10.06 -9.78
C ALA A 546 32.48 -9.33 -10.57
N GLU A 547 32.84 -8.69 -11.68
CA GLU A 547 31.92 -7.94 -12.55
C GLU A 547 30.68 -8.76 -12.96
N ALA A 548 30.87 -10.02 -13.37
CA ALA A 548 29.78 -10.88 -13.84
C ALA A 548 28.74 -11.18 -12.75
N ALA A 549 29.17 -11.32 -11.49
CA ALA A 549 28.26 -11.44 -10.35
C ALA A 549 27.50 -10.14 -10.09
N SER A 550 28.22 -9.01 -10.12
CA SER A 550 27.63 -7.69 -9.92
C SER A 550 26.63 -7.33 -11.02
N LEU A 551 26.87 -7.70 -12.29
CA LEU A 551 25.91 -7.52 -13.39
C LEU A 551 24.59 -8.25 -13.14
N GLU A 552 24.62 -9.48 -12.60
CA GLU A 552 23.40 -10.23 -12.27
C GLU A 552 22.62 -9.58 -11.11
N ILE A 553 23.32 -9.21 -10.04
CA ILE A 553 22.73 -8.61 -8.84
C ILE A 553 22.13 -7.23 -9.18
N LEU A 554 22.91 -6.37 -9.85
CA LEU A 554 22.47 -5.04 -10.28
C LEU A 554 21.40 -5.12 -11.37
N GLY A 555 21.45 -6.14 -12.25
CA GLY A 555 20.39 -6.43 -13.22
C GLY A 555 19.04 -6.69 -12.56
N ALA A 556 18.97 -7.62 -11.60
CA ALA A 556 17.73 -7.89 -10.84
C ALA A 556 17.24 -6.68 -10.02
N LEU A 557 18.17 -5.88 -9.48
CA LEU A 557 17.86 -4.61 -8.81
C LEU A 557 17.40 -3.52 -9.79
N GLY A 558 17.88 -3.54 -11.03
CA GLY A 558 17.50 -2.67 -12.14
C GLY A 558 16.17 -3.01 -12.80
N GLU A 559 15.78 -4.29 -12.81
CA GLU A 559 14.53 -4.76 -13.44
C GLU A 559 13.34 -3.90 -13.00
N LYS A 560 12.65 -3.30 -13.97
CA LYS A 560 11.41 -2.57 -13.71
C LYS A 560 10.39 -3.59 -13.19
N PRO A 561 9.91 -3.47 -11.94
CA PRO A 561 9.15 -4.56 -11.32
C PRO A 561 7.88 -4.81 -12.13
N ILE A 562 7.63 -6.07 -12.50
CA ILE A 562 6.50 -6.48 -13.37
C ILE A 562 5.14 -6.10 -12.75
N SER A 563 5.10 -5.89 -11.43
CA SER A 563 3.93 -5.38 -10.68
C SER A 563 4.01 -3.88 -10.32
N GLY A 564 4.82 -3.11 -11.04
CA GLY A 564 4.96 -1.66 -10.87
C GLY A 564 3.65 -0.89 -11.10
N VAL A 565 3.56 0.33 -10.55
CA VAL A 565 2.40 1.19 -10.75
C VAL A 565 2.28 1.59 -12.22
N ASP A 566 1.16 1.26 -12.85
CA ASP A 566 0.77 1.84 -14.14
C ASP A 566 0.44 3.31 -13.93
N LYS A 567 1.47 4.16 -13.98
CA LYS A 567 1.34 5.61 -13.75
C LYS A 567 0.34 6.25 -14.71
N LYS A 568 0.20 5.72 -15.94
CA LYS A 568 -0.74 6.22 -16.95
C LYS A 568 -2.18 5.84 -16.61
N GLY A 569 -2.42 4.56 -16.33
CA GLY A 569 -3.73 4.05 -15.91
C GLY A 569 -4.19 4.65 -14.58
N VAL A 570 -3.28 4.86 -13.62
CA VAL A 570 -3.59 5.55 -12.34
C VAL A 570 -3.89 7.03 -12.56
N ALA A 571 -3.06 7.78 -13.31
CA ALA A 571 -3.36 9.19 -13.61
C ALA A 571 -4.70 9.35 -14.34
N GLY A 572 -4.97 8.47 -15.30
CA GLY A 572 -6.27 8.39 -15.97
C GLY A 572 -7.42 8.06 -15.03
N LEU A 573 -7.21 7.15 -14.06
CA LEU A 573 -8.20 6.82 -13.03
C LEU A 573 -8.53 8.05 -12.16
N PHE A 574 -7.54 8.85 -11.77
CA PHE A 574 -7.77 10.11 -11.06
C PHE A 574 -8.55 11.10 -11.92
N ALA A 575 -8.10 11.38 -13.15
CA ALA A 575 -8.73 12.34 -14.04
C ALA A 575 -10.19 11.96 -14.38
N GLN A 576 -10.42 10.71 -14.82
CA GLN A 576 -11.76 10.24 -15.19
C GLN A 576 -12.71 10.20 -13.98
N ARG A 577 -12.21 9.85 -12.79
CA ARG A 577 -12.99 9.86 -11.55
C ARG A 577 -13.33 11.28 -11.08
N THR A 578 -12.38 12.23 -11.13
CA THR A 578 -12.61 13.65 -10.78
C THR A 578 -13.78 14.22 -11.59
N LEU A 579 -13.74 14.08 -12.91
CA LEU A 579 -14.80 14.55 -13.80
C LEU A 579 -16.11 13.77 -13.59
N ALA A 580 -16.05 12.44 -13.38
CA ALA A 580 -17.23 11.61 -13.11
C ALA A 580 -17.92 11.96 -11.78
N ILE A 581 -17.20 12.49 -10.79
CA ILE A 581 -17.79 13.01 -9.55
C ILE A 581 -18.45 14.37 -9.80
N ALA A 582 -17.80 15.25 -10.57
CA ALA A 582 -18.36 16.55 -10.94
C ALA A 582 -19.73 16.39 -11.62
N THR A 583 -19.81 15.51 -12.63
CA THR A 583 -21.06 15.20 -13.32
C THR A 583 -22.08 14.51 -12.42
N PHE A 584 -21.65 13.74 -11.40
CA PHE A 584 -22.57 13.09 -10.46
C PHE A 584 -23.20 14.06 -9.45
N ILE A 585 -22.45 15.06 -8.96
CA ILE A 585 -22.99 16.13 -8.12
C ILE A 585 -24.02 16.92 -8.92
N LEU A 586 -23.64 17.32 -10.14
CA LEU A 586 -24.47 18.10 -11.06
C LEU A 586 -25.81 17.39 -11.34
N THR A 587 -25.79 16.11 -11.74
CA THR A 587 -27.03 15.36 -11.99
C THR A 587 -27.82 15.00 -10.73
N THR A 588 -27.18 14.87 -9.56
CA THR A 588 -27.90 14.61 -8.29
C THR A 588 -28.74 15.82 -7.85
N ILE A 589 -28.20 17.03 -7.98
CA ILE A 589 -28.92 18.27 -7.69
C ILE A 589 -30.05 18.45 -8.73
N ALA A 590 -29.72 18.32 -10.02
CA ALA A 590 -30.69 18.41 -11.11
C ALA A 590 -31.84 17.39 -11.01
N PHE A 591 -31.56 16.14 -10.62
CA PHE A 591 -32.60 15.13 -10.42
C PHE A 591 -33.62 15.54 -9.35
N THR A 592 -33.13 16.12 -8.25
CA THR A 592 -33.99 16.55 -7.14
C THR A 592 -34.85 17.75 -7.55
N ALA A 593 -34.27 18.68 -8.31
CA ALA A 593 -34.98 19.82 -8.91
C ALA A 593 -36.05 19.42 -9.95
N ILE A 594 -35.91 18.28 -10.65
CA ILE A 594 -36.94 17.76 -11.57
C ILE A 594 -38.00 16.93 -10.83
N ALA A 595 -37.57 16.01 -9.96
CA ALA A 595 -38.46 15.01 -9.36
C ALA A 595 -39.34 15.59 -8.24
N VAL A 596 -38.85 16.52 -7.42
CA VAL A 596 -39.65 17.09 -6.32
C VAL A 596 -40.88 17.85 -6.84
N PRO A 597 -40.79 18.74 -7.86
CA PRO A 597 -41.97 19.36 -8.45
C PRO A 597 -42.91 18.38 -9.17
N ALA A 598 -42.37 17.32 -9.79
CA ALA A 598 -43.16 16.40 -10.61
C ALA A 598 -44.00 15.40 -9.79
N ILE A 599 -43.50 14.93 -8.64
CA ILE A 599 -44.15 13.86 -7.85
C ILE A 599 -44.16 14.11 -6.33
N GLY A 600 -43.79 15.32 -5.90
CA GLY A 600 -43.76 15.73 -4.49
C GLY A 600 -42.70 15.01 -3.65
N TRP A 601 -42.54 15.44 -2.39
CA TRP A 601 -41.52 14.90 -1.49
C TRP A 601 -41.68 13.41 -1.18
N VAL A 602 -42.91 12.93 -0.94
CA VAL A 602 -43.16 11.51 -0.66
C VAL A 602 -42.85 10.65 -1.90
N GLY A 603 -43.30 11.09 -3.08
CA GLY A 603 -42.98 10.41 -4.36
C GLY A 603 -41.49 10.40 -4.66
N TYR A 604 -40.80 11.53 -4.49
CA TYR A 604 -39.33 11.62 -4.63
C TYR A 604 -38.61 10.68 -3.66
N GLY A 605 -39.06 10.58 -2.41
CA GLY A 605 -38.52 9.62 -1.43
C GLY A 605 -38.72 8.17 -1.86
N VAL A 606 -39.90 7.81 -2.38
CA VAL A 606 -40.18 6.50 -2.99
C VAL A 606 -39.27 6.23 -4.19
N VAL A 607 -39.10 7.20 -5.09
CA VAL A 607 -38.20 7.10 -6.26
C VAL A 607 -36.75 6.88 -5.85
N MET A 608 -36.23 7.65 -4.89
CA MET A 608 -34.85 7.54 -4.41
C MET A 608 -34.60 6.23 -3.65
N ALA A 609 -35.59 5.76 -2.90
CA ALA A 609 -35.53 4.45 -2.25
C ALA A 609 -35.58 3.29 -3.27
N THR A 610 -36.43 3.37 -4.30
CA THR A 610 -36.48 2.40 -5.41
C THR A 610 -35.19 2.43 -6.24
N GLY A 611 -34.62 3.61 -6.49
CA GLY A 611 -33.31 3.75 -7.14
C GLY A 611 -32.20 3.05 -6.37
N ALA A 612 -32.19 3.19 -5.04
CA ALA A 612 -31.27 2.48 -4.16
C ALA A 612 -31.45 0.95 -4.14
N LEU A 613 -32.44 0.38 -4.84
CA LEU A 613 -32.54 -1.06 -5.08
C LEU A 613 -31.63 -1.54 -6.23
N ALA A 614 -31.35 -0.69 -7.22
CA ALA A 614 -30.55 -1.09 -8.37
C ALA A 614 -29.17 -1.69 -7.99
N PRO A 615 -28.36 -1.07 -7.09
CA PRO A 615 -27.06 -1.60 -6.70
C PRO A 615 -27.10 -3.04 -6.18
N ILE A 616 -28.24 -3.47 -5.61
CA ILE A 616 -28.45 -4.82 -5.09
C ILE A 616 -28.44 -5.85 -6.22
N ALA A 617 -29.14 -5.56 -7.32
CA ALA A 617 -29.24 -6.45 -8.47
C ALA A 617 -27.97 -6.42 -9.34
N VAL A 618 -27.39 -5.24 -9.55
CA VAL A 618 -26.25 -5.07 -10.48
C VAL A 618 -24.87 -5.17 -9.83
N GLY A 619 -24.71 -5.10 -8.51
CA GLY A 619 -23.43 -5.39 -7.84
C GLY A 619 -22.80 -6.73 -8.27
N PRO A 620 -23.54 -7.85 -8.24
CA PRO A 620 -23.09 -9.14 -8.78
C PRO A 620 -22.77 -9.13 -10.28
N LEU A 621 -23.52 -8.37 -11.09
CA LEU A 621 -23.27 -8.25 -12.54
C LEU A 621 -21.99 -7.46 -12.81
N ASN A 622 -21.80 -6.32 -12.15
CA ASN A 622 -20.62 -5.48 -12.26
C ASN A 622 -19.35 -6.26 -11.87
N GLY A 623 -19.43 -7.09 -10.81
CA GLY A 623 -18.37 -8.03 -10.44
C GLY A 623 -18.06 -9.07 -11.53
N TRP A 624 -19.08 -9.60 -12.20
CA TRP A 624 -18.92 -10.52 -13.35
C TRP A 624 -18.31 -9.82 -14.58
N ILE A 625 -18.69 -8.57 -14.86
CA ILE A 625 -18.10 -7.76 -15.94
C ILE A 625 -16.59 -7.56 -15.70
N VAL A 626 -16.20 -7.22 -14.47
CA VAL A 626 -14.80 -7.05 -14.04
C VAL A 626 -13.97 -8.34 -14.14
N ASP A 627 -14.62 -9.49 -13.90
CA ASP A 627 -14.06 -10.84 -14.04
C ASP A 627 -13.89 -11.28 -15.51
N LYS A 628 -14.46 -10.55 -16.48
CA LYS A 628 -14.48 -10.93 -17.91
C LYS A 628 -13.85 -9.90 -18.85
N LEU A 629 -13.91 -8.62 -18.53
CA LEU A 629 -13.39 -7.54 -19.36
C LEU A 629 -12.04 -7.01 -18.86
N SER A 630 -11.27 -6.41 -19.78
CA SER A 630 -10.12 -5.58 -19.45
C SER A 630 -10.55 -4.31 -18.71
N ALA A 631 -9.60 -3.66 -18.03
CA ALA A 631 -9.86 -2.41 -17.29
C ALA A 631 -10.48 -1.35 -18.20
N ARG A 632 -9.87 -1.12 -19.37
CA ARG A 632 -10.41 -0.24 -20.42
C ARG A 632 -11.85 -0.62 -20.78
N ASN A 633 -12.12 -1.87 -21.18
CA ASN A 633 -13.42 -2.23 -21.73
C ASN A 633 -14.55 -2.18 -20.70
N SER A 634 -14.29 -2.51 -19.42
CA SER A 634 -15.31 -2.38 -18.37
C SER A 634 -15.57 -0.92 -17.99
N MET A 635 -14.54 -0.07 -17.93
CA MET A 635 -14.74 1.34 -17.65
C MET A 635 -15.46 2.03 -18.83
N MET A 636 -15.09 1.71 -20.08
CA MET A 636 -15.81 2.18 -21.26
C MET A 636 -17.28 1.75 -21.24
N PHE A 637 -17.59 0.48 -20.93
CA PHE A 637 -18.97 0.01 -20.79
C PHE A 637 -19.74 0.83 -19.73
N ASN A 638 -19.12 1.08 -18.58
CA ASN A 638 -19.74 1.87 -17.50
C ASN A 638 -19.99 3.33 -17.91
N GLN A 639 -19.04 3.97 -18.61
CA GLN A 639 -19.23 5.36 -19.04
C GLN A 639 -20.20 5.46 -20.23
N SER A 640 -20.21 4.50 -21.15
CA SER A 640 -21.24 4.42 -22.22
C SER A 640 -22.64 4.19 -21.65
N ALA A 641 -22.79 3.30 -20.67
CA ALA A 641 -24.04 3.16 -19.92
C ALA A 641 -24.41 4.48 -19.25
N ARG A 642 -23.45 5.15 -18.59
CA ARG A 642 -23.68 6.44 -17.96
C ARG A 642 -24.15 7.53 -18.94
N VAL A 643 -23.52 7.67 -20.11
CA VAL A 643 -23.94 8.65 -21.14
C VAL A 643 -25.41 8.44 -21.51
N LEU A 644 -25.81 7.21 -21.83
CA LEU A 644 -27.19 6.86 -22.17
C LEU A 644 -28.18 7.16 -21.02
N LEU A 645 -27.72 7.04 -19.78
CA LEU A 645 -28.54 7.22 -18.58
C LEU A 645 -28.57 8.67 -18.08
N ASP A 646 -27.57 9.49 -18.38
CA ASP A 646 -27.61 10.95 -18.20
C ASP A 646 -28.48 11.62 -19.30
N PHE A 647 -28.58 11.03 -20.50
CA PHE A 647 -29.53 11.46 -21.54
C PHE A 647 -31.01 11.11 -21.23
N LEU A 648 -31.27 10.11 -20.37
CA LEU A 648 -32.63 9.60 -20.16
C LEU A 648 -33.57 10.61 -19.49
N PRO A 649 -33.22 11.33 -18.41
CA PRO A 649 -34.14 12.30 -17.80
C PRO A 649 -34.50 13.47 -18.73
N PRO A 650 -33.57 14.10 -19.49
CA PRO A 650 -33.94 15.06 -20.53
C PRO A 650 -34.91 14.50 -21.57
N ALA A 651 -34.68 13.29 -22.08
CA ALA A 651 -35.58 12.66 -23.05
C ALA A 651 -36.98 12.44 -22.47
N LEU A 652 -37.08 11.99 -21.21
CA LEU A 652 -38.36 11.83 -20.52
C LEU A 652 -39.09 13.16 -20.31
N VAL A 653 -38.39 14.26 -20.03
CA VAL A 653 -38.99 15.60 -19.92
C VAL A 653 -39.47 16.10 -21.28
N LEU A 654 -38.65 15.98 -22.33
CA LEU A 654 -39.01 16.42 -23.69
C LEU A 654 -40.19 15.63 -24.29
N LEU A 655 -40.38 14.37 -23.90
CA LEU A 655 -41.52 13.54 -24.29
C LEU A 655 -42.76 13.73 -23.40
N GLY A 656 -42.73 14.61 -22.38
CA GLY A 656 -43.81 14.78 -21.41
C GLY A 656 -44.01 13.59 -20.47
N MET A 657 -43.08 12.62 -20.46
CA MET A 657 -43.18 11.34 -19.73
C MET A 657 -42.64 11.43 -18.29
N VAL A 658 -42.75 12.58 -17.62
CA VAL A 658 -42.22 12.83 -16.27
C VAL A 658 -43.17 12.27 -15.19
N ASN A 659 -43.35 10.96 -15.18
CA ASN A 659 -44.16 10.24 -14.20
C ASN A 659 -43.30 9.38 -13.26
N THR A 660 -43.90 8.91 -12.16
CA THR A 660 -43.19 8.11 -11.14
C THR A 660 -42.48 6.88 -11.71
N PRO A 661 -43.09 6.03 -12.57
CA PRO A 661 -42.39 4.91 -13.22
C PRO A 661 -41.13 5.32 -14.00
N MET A 662 -41.17 6.43 -14.75
CA MET A 662 -40.03 6.87 -15.55
C MET A 662 -38.93 7.51 -14.68
N LEU A 663 -39.31 8.24 -13.63
CA LEU A 663 -38.37 8.72 -12.61
C LEU A 663 -37.74 7.58 -11.79
N ILE A 664 -38.46 6.47 -11.56
CA ILE A 664 -37.89 5.24 -10.99
C ILE A 664 -36.80 4.67 -11.89
N ILE A 665 -37.04 4.57 -13.22
CA ILE A 665 -36.04 4.07 -14.16
C ILE A 665 -34.79 4.97 -14.16
N ALA A 666 -34.97 6.29 -14.17
CA ALA A 666 -33.88 7.27 -14.05
C ALA A 666 -33.09 7.15 -12.72
N ALA A 667 -33.76 6.89 -11.60
CA ALA A 667 -33.11 6.67 -10.31
C ALA A 667 -32.34 5.33 -10.29
N ILE A 668 -32.96 4.23 -10.73
CA ILE A 668 -32.35 2.90 -10.88
C ILE A 668 -31.07 2.99 -11.71
N ALA A 669 -31.14 3.73 -12.82
CA ALA A 669 -30.02 4.02 -13.71
C ALA A 669 -28.85 4.74 -13.00
N ASN A 670 -29.11 5.87 -12.34
CA ASN A 670 -28.08 6.65 -11.65
C ASN A 670 -27.41 5.83 -10.52
N PHE A 671 -28.19 5.09 -9.73
CA PHE A 671 -27.67 4.22 -8.68
C PHE A 671 -26.92 2.99 -9.23
N TRP A 672 -27.28 2.44 -10.40
CA TRP A 672 -26.48 1.42 -11.09
C TRP A 672 -25.09 1.97 -11.44
N VAL A 673 -25.02 3.15 -12.07
CA VAL A 673 -23.74 3.80 -12.43
C VAL A 673 -22.84 3.92 -11.19
N LEU A 674 -23.37 4.44 -10.07
CA LEU A 674 -22.64 4.54 -8.81
C LEU A 674 -22.14 3.18 -8.29
N SER A 675 -22.99 2.15 -8.32
CA SER A 675 -22.63 0.77 -7.94
C SER A 675 -21.53 0.19 -8.81
N SER A 676 -21.58 0.44 -10.12
CA SER A 676 -20.60 -0.09 -11.05
C SER A 676 -19.25 0.61 -10.89
N VAL A 677 -19.23 1.94 -10.76
CA VAL A 677 -17.98 2.69 -10.46
C VAL A 677 -17.32 2.15 -9.18
N MET A 678 -18.06 2.02 -8.08
CA MET A 678 -17.51 1.48 -6.82
C MET A 678 -17.00 0.03 -6.94
N THR A 679 -17.72 -0.84 -7.64
CA THR A 679 -17.35 -2.25 -7.81
C THR A 679 -16.15 -2.42 -8.73
N THR A 680 -16.09 -1.64 -9.81
CA THR A 680 -15.07 -1.77 -10.86
C THR A 680 -13.76 -1.09 -10.49
N GLU A 681 -13.79 0.15 -9.98
CA GLU A 681 -12.57 0.85 -9.56
C GLU A 681 -11.85 0.09 -8.44
N GLY A 682 -12.55 -0.42 -7.42
CA GLY A 682 -11.96 -1.20 -6.33
C GLY A 682 -11.16 -2.41 -6.83
N ALA A 683 -11.64 -3.09 -7.87
CA ALA A 683 -10.94 -4.21 -8.48
C ALA A 683 -9.79 -3.78 -9.41
N TYR A 684 -9.92 -2.66 -10.11
CA TYR A 684 -8.89 -2.17 -11.04
C TYR A 684 -7.74 -1.45 -10.33
N ILE A 685 -7.96 -0.76 -9.20
CA ILE A 685 -6.87 -0.21 -8.37
C ILE A 685 -5.84 -1.28 -8.02
N LYS A 686 -6.28 -2.50 -7.64
CA LYS A 686 -5.38 -3.63 -7.35
C LYS A 686 -4.52 -4.07 -8.55
N ARG A 687 -5.00 -3.87 -9.79
CA ARG A 687 -4.25 -4.16 -11.02
C ARG A 687 -3.32 -3.01 -11.42
N LEU A 688 -3.76 -1.76 -11.28
CA LEU A 688 -3.03 -0.56 -11.69
C LEU A 688 -1.96 -0.10 -10.68
N ALA A 689 -2.17 -0.36 -9.39
CA ALA A 689 -1.28 0.06 -8.30
C ALA A 689 -0.18 -0.96 -7.94
N GLY A 690 -0.32 -2.22 -8.37
CA GLY A 690 0.48 -3.32 -7.84
C GLY A 690 0.24 -3.59 -6.35
N LYS A 691 0.82 -4.67 -5.81
CA LYS A 691 0.59 -5.10 -4.41
C LYS A 691 1.00 -4.02 -3.38
N LYS A 692 2.09 -3.29 -3.64
CA LYS A 692 2.73 -2.33 -2.71
C LYS A 692 1.94 -1.01 -2.55
N TYR A 693 1.19 -0.56 -3.57
CA TYR A 693 0.55 0.77 -3.57
C TYR A 693 -0.99 0.77 -3.56
N VAL A 694 -1.67 -0.39 -3.49
CA VAL A 694 -3.15 -0.47 -3.43
C VAL A 694 -3.73 0.42 -2.32
N GLY A 695 -3.19 0.33 -1.10
CA GLY A 695 -3.64 1.12 0.05
C GLY A 695 -3.50 2.62 -0.19
N PRO A 696 -2.28 3.13 -0.45
CA PRO A 696 -2.04 4.53 -0.76
C PRO A 696 -2.89 5.10 -1.91
N ILE A 697 -3.06 4.36 -3.01
CA ILE A 697 -3.86 4.84 -4.16
C ILE A 697 -5.36 4.81 -3.84
N ASN A 698 -5.87 3.79 -3.15
CA ASN A 698 -7.25 3.77 -2.67
C ASN A 698 -7.53 4.93 -1.68
N SER A 699 -6.59 5.21 -0.77
CA SER A 699 -6.65 6.37 0.12
C SER A 699 -6.66 7.69 -0.65
N LEU A 700 -5.77 7.88 -1.63
CA LEU A 700 -5.75 9.08 -2.47
C LEU A 700 -7.02 9.24 -3.31
N LEU A 701 -7.61 8.16 -3.84
CA LEU A 701 -8.87 8.21 -4.60
C LEU A 701 -10.07 8.55 -3.69
N TRP A 702 -10.04 8.12 -2.43
CA TRP A 702 -11.02 8.54 -1.41
C TRP A 702 -10.85 10.02 -1.03
N MET A 703 -9.61 10.48 -0.82
CA MET A 703 -9.33 11.90 -0.59
C MET A 703 -9.75 12.75 -1.80
N ASN A 704 -9.47 12.32 -3.03
CA ASN A 704 -9.91 13.00 -4.25
C ASN A 704 -11.44 13.11 -4.33
N TYR A 705 -12.16 12.03 -3.99
CA TYR A 705 -13.63 12.04 -3.94
C TYR A 705 -14.18 13.15 -3.02
N LEU A 706 -13.63 13.24 -1.81
CA LEU A 706 -14.03 14.25 -0.84
C LEU A 706 -13.55 15.67 -1.22
N ILE A 707 -12.33 15.83 -1.75
CA ILE A 707 -11.82 17.15 -2.21
C ILE A 707 -12.71 17.69 -3.33
N VAL A 708 -13.02 16.88 -4.34
CA VAL A 708 -13.86 17.31 -5.48
C VAL A 708 -15.26 17.68 -5.01
N GLN A 709 -15.86 16.94 -4.07
CA GLN A 709 -17.15 17.30 -3.50
C GLN A 709 -17.12 18.62 -2.72
N VAL A 710 -16.07 18.87 -1.94
CA VAL A 710 -15.91 20.14 -1.22
C VAL A 710 -15.69 21.30 -2.20
N VAL A 711 -14.75 21.18 -3.12
CA VAL A 711 -14.43 22.26 -4.08
C VAL A 711 -15.65 22.60 -4.94
N LEU A 712 -16.34 21.60 -5.51
CA LEU A 712 -17.47 21.87 -6.41
C LEU A 712 -18.73 22.33 -5.66
N ALA A 713 -19.09 21.67 -4.55
CA ALA A 713 -20.37 21.91 -3.89
C ALA A 713 -20.30 23.00 -2.79
N LEU A 714 -19.19 23.11 -2.05
CA LEU A 714 -19.03 24.09 -0.97
C LEU A 714 -18.40 25.42 -1.44
N ILE A 715 -17.36 25.36 -2.28
CA ILE A 715 -16.56 26.55 -2.68
C ILE A 715 -17.09 27.16 -3.99
N LEU A 716 -17.21 26.36 -5.05
CA LEU A 716 -17.68 26.82 -6.37
C LEU A 716 -19.21 26.80 -6.53
N GLY A 717 -19.95 26.35 -5.51
CA GLY A 717 -21.41 26.44 -5.47
C GLY A 717 -22.14 25.80 -6.64
N PHE A 718 -21.76 24.59 -7.09
CA PHE A 718 -22.33 23.90 -8.26
C PHE A 718 -23.87 23.78 -8.30
N GLY A 719 -24.56 23.96 -7.18
CA GLY A 719 -26.02 24.10 -7.16
C GLY A 719 -26.54 25.34 -7.89
N ALA A 720 -25.84 26.48 -7.80
CA ALA A 720 -26.16 27.67 -8.58
C ALA A 720 -26.02 27.41 -10.09
N VAL A 721 -25.05 26.60 -10.52
CA VAL A 721 -24.91 26.19 -11.93
C VAL A 721 -26.17 25.47 -12.42
N VAL A 722 -26.74 24.56 -11.62
CA VAL A 722 -28.01 23.87 -11.95
C VAL A 722 -29.18 24.84 -12.06
N GLY A 723 -29.25 25.84 -11.17
CA GLY A 723 -30.25 26.90 -11.24
C GLY A 723 -30.12 27.79 -12.49
N ILE A 724 -28.88 28.18 -12.83
CA ILE A 724 -28.59 29.07 -13.97
C ILE A 724 -28.81 28.37 -15.32
N VAL A 725 -28.31 27.15 -15.50
CA VAL A 725 -28.46 26.44 -16.80
C VAL A 725 -29.80 25.70 -16.91
N GLY A 726 -30.50 25.49 -15.80
CA GLY A 726 -31.67 24.64 -15.69
C GLY A 726 -31.32 23.14 -15.57
N PRO A 727 -32.11 22.34 -14.83
CA PRO A 727 -31.73 20.97 -14.50
C PRO A 727 -31.70 20.01 -15.71
N ILE A 728 -32.42 20.32 -16.79
CA ILE A 728 -32.36 19.53 -18.04
C ILE A 728 -30.99 19.69 -18.71
N ASN A 729 -30.49 20.92 -18.81
CA ASN A 729 -29.19 21.18 -19.44
C ASN A 729 -28.02 20.69 -18.57
N ALA A 730 -28.18 20.70 -17.24
CA ALA A 730 -27.24 20.07 -16.32
C ALA A 730 -27.01 18.58 -16.63
N TYR A 731 -28.05 17.86 -17.07
CA TYR A 731 -27.95 16.48 -17.55
C TYR A 731 -27.27 16.36 -18.93
N PHE A 732 -27.59 17.23 -19.90
CA PHE A 732 -26.91 17.24 -21.20
C PHE A 732 -25.41 17.55 -21.06
N ILE A 733 -25.03 18.49 -20.18
CA ILE A 733 -23.63 18.79 -19.83
C ILE A 733 -22.94 17.57 -19.23
N ALA A 734 -23.60 16.86 -18.31
CA ALA A 734 -23.07 15.63 -17.73
C ALA A 734 -22.85 14.53 -18.78
N ALA A 735 -23.84 14.27 -19.64
CA ALA A 735 -23.74 13.31 -20.74
C ALA A 735 -22.59 13.67 -21.70
N GLY A 736 -22.47 14.95 -22.07
CA GLY A 736 -21.39 15.46 -22.93
C GLY A 736 -19.99 15.28 -22.33
N ILE A 737 -19.80 15.63 -21.05
CA ILE A 737 -18.52 15.41 -20.35
C ILE A 737 -18.19 13.91 -20.26
N ASN A 738 -19.17 13.06 -19.98
CA ASN A 738 -18.99 11.60 -19.96
C ASN A 738 -18.59 11.05 -21.35
N ALA A 739 -19.23 11.51 -22.42
CA ALA A 739 -19.02 11.04 -23.79
C ALA A 739 -17.72 11.57 -24.44
N PHE A 740 -17.46 12.87 -24.36
CA PHE A 740 -16.42 13.55 -25.14
C PHE A 740 -15.12 13.82 -24.37
N ILE A 741 -15.11 13.66 -23.04
CA ILE A 741 -13.92 13.88 -22.22
C ILE A 741 -13.53 12.61 -21.46
N ILE A 742 -14.45 12.04 -20.67
CA ILE A 742 -14.16 10.91 -19.76
C ILE A 742 -13.93 9.62 -20.55
N MET A 743 -14.77 9.29 -21.54
CA MET A 743 -14.57 8.11 -22.39
C MET A 743 -13.23 8.14 -23.16
N PRO A 744 -12.82 9.24 -23.82
CA PRO A 744 -11.47 9.38 -24.37
C PRO A 744 -10.35 9.20 -23.34
N ILE A 745 -10.43 9.82 -22.16
CA ILE A 745 -9.44 9.61 -21.08
C ILE A 745 -9.31 8.11 -20.77
N VAL A 746 -10.42 7.44 -20.46
CA VAL A 746 -10.46 5.99 -20.19
C VAL A 746 -9.85 5.18 -21.34
N TRP A 747 -10.18 5.51 -22.59
CA TRP A 747 -9.69 4.80 -23.77
C TRP A 747 -8.17 4.90 -23.95
N TYR A 748 -7.60 6.10 -23.78
CA TYR A 748 -6.17 6.33 -24.00
C TYR A 748 -5.29 6.01 -22.79
N THR A 749 -5.82 6.08 -21.56
CA THR A 749 -5.03 5.83 -20.34
C THR A 749 -5.11 4.40 -19.83
N MET A 750 -6.27 3.73 -19.91
CA MET A 750 -6.45 2.43 -19.25
C MET A 750 -5.79 1.30 -20.05
N PRO A 751 -5.13 0.34 -19.38
CA PRO A 751 -4.58 -0.84 -20.05
C PRO A 751 -5.70 -1.75 -20.55
N ASN A 752 -5.50 -2.32 -21.74
CA ASN A 752 -6.41 -3.33 -22.31
C ASN A 752 -6.06 -4.77 -21.85
N ALA A 753 -5.33 -4.91 -20.76
CA ALA A 753 -4.98 -6.20 -20.18
C ALA A 753 -6.26 -6.94 -19.72
N LYS A 754 -6.47 -8.15 -20.25
CA LYS A 754 -7.52 -9.07 -19.77
C LYS A 754 -7.21 -9.51 -18.33
N PRO A 755 -8.21 -9.94 -17.55
CA PRO A 755 -7.94 -10.63 -16.29
C PRO A 755 -7.09 -11.88 -16.55
N ILE A 756 -6.10 -12.16 -15.69
CA ILE A 756 -5.38 -13.44 -15.69
C ILE A 756 -6.44 -14.56 -15.53
N PRO A 757 -6.41 -15.63 -16.36
CA PRO A 757 -7.35 -16.73 -16.26
C PRO A 757 -7.45 -17.28 -14.84
N LYS A 758 -8.68 -17.46 -14.35
CA LYS A 758 -8.93 -18.05 -13.01
C LYS A 758 -8.48 -19.50 -12.88
N THR A 759 -8.13 -20.16 -13.99
CA THR A 759 -7.45 -21.45 -14.02
C THR A 759 -6.01 -21.34 -13.52
N LEU A 760 -5.24 -20.33 -13.92
CA LEU A 760 -3.85 -20.15 -13.49
C LEU A 760 -3.77 -19.72 -12.01
N LEU A 761 -4.52 -18.68 -11.63
CA LEU A 761 -4.63 -18.26 -10.22
C LEU A 761 -5.36 -19.30 -9.33
N GLY A 762 -6.12 -20.19 -9.95
CA GLY A 762 -6.71 -21.36 -9.32
C GLY A 762 -5.64 -22.41 -9.03
N LEU A 763 -4.90 -22.83 -10.06
CA LEU A 763 -3.77 -23.76 -9.97
C LEU A 763 -2.71 -23.28 -8.98
N GLU A 764 -2.30 -22.00 -8.98
CA GLU A 764 -1.37 -21.47 -7.96
C GLU A 764 -1.89 -21.66 -6.53
N ALA A 765 -3.16 -21.34 -6.29
CA ALA A 765 -3.77 -21.46 -4.97
C ALA A 765 -4.05 -22.92 -4.57
N GLU A 766 -4.39 -23.77 -5.54
CA GLU A 766 -4.69 -25.19 -5.39
C GLU A 766 -3.41 -26.00 -5.18
N ILE A 767 -2.33 -25.71 -5.91
CA ILE A 767 -0.97 -26.20 -5.65
C ILE A 767 -0.50 -25.74 -4.27
N ALA A 768 -0.77 -24.50 -3.86
CA ALA A 768 -0.40 -24.00 -2.54
C ALA A 768 -1.22 -24.62 -1.38
N SER A 769 -2.47 -25.02 -1.61
CA SER A 769 -3.24 -25.79 -0.61
C SER A 769 -2.88 -27.28 -0.61
N LEU A 770 -2.68 -27.90 -1.79
CA LEU A 770 -2.26 -29.29 -1.91
C LEU A 770 -0.88 -29.51 -1.27
N LYS A 771 0.07 -28.57 -1.45
CA LYS A 771 1.36 -28.52 -0.73
C LYS A 771 1.22 -28.52 0.80
N LYS A 772 0.03 -28.30 1.34
CA LYS A 772 -0.24 -28.10 2.77
C LYS A 772 -1.22 -29.10 3.38
N GLU A 773 -1.86 -29.95 2.58
CA GLU A 773 -2.99 -30.78 3.05
C GLU A 773 -2.88 -32.27 2.70
N ASP A 774 -2.17 -32.67 1.62
CA ASP A 774 -1.81 -34.09 1.38
C ASP A 774 -0.64 -34.24 0.39
N THR A 775 0.56 -34.59 0.89
CA THR A 775 1.74 -34.88 0.05
C THR A 775 1.56 -36.12 -0.81
N THR A 776 0.83 -37.13 -0.33
CA THR A 776 0.55 -38.40 -1.03
C THR A 776 -0.28 -38.16 -2.28
N ARG A 777 -1.34 -37.34 -2.16
CA ARG A 777 -2.19 -36.99 -3.30
C ARG A 777 -1.47 -36.09 -4.30
N LEU A 778 -0.55 -35.24 -3.82
CA LEU A 778 0.30 -34.42 -4.67
C LEU A 778 1.35 -35.27 -5.42
N THR A 779 1.96 -36.29 -4.80
CA THR A 779 2.84 -37.22 -5.52
C THR A 779 2.08 -38.10 -6.50
N THR A 780 0.86 -38.56 -6.19
CA THR A 780 0.02 -39.27 -7.18
C THR A 780 -0.33 -38.38 -8.37
N LEU A 781 -0.75 -37.13 -8.14
CA LEU A 781 -1.06 -36.19 -9.22
C LEU A 781 0.18 -35.78 -10.02
N ARG A 782 1.33 -35.54 -9.37
CA ARG A 782 2.61 -35.28 -10.05
C ARG A 782 3.05 -36.48 -10.88
N LYS A 783 2.95 -37.70 -10.36
CA LYS A 783 3.29 -38.92 -11.10
C LYS A 783 2.42 -39.06 -12.35
N ALA A 784 1.10 -38.94 -12.21
CA ALA A 784 0.18 -38.99 -13.35
C ALA A 784 0.33 -37.82 -14.35
N LEU A 785 0.84 -36.66 -13.91
CA LEU A 785 1.20 -35.56 -14.81
C LEU A 785 2.51 -35.85 -15.54
N MET A 786 3.57 -36.25 -14.82
CA MET A 786 4.89 -36.59 -15.39
C MET A 786 4.81 -37.79 -16.34
N GLU A 787 4.05 -38.84 -16.02
CA GLU A 787 3.81 -39.99 -16.89
C GLU A 787 3.12 -39.55 -18.20
N ARG A 788 2.22 -38.55 -18.13
CA ARG A 788 1.51 -38.03 -19.31
C ARG A 788 2.32 -36.99 -20.09
N GLU A 789 3.10 -36.15 -19.41
CA GLU A 789 4.04 -35.19 -20.01
C GLU A 789 5.20 -35.95 -20.68
N SER A 790 5.68 -37.05 -20.11
CA SER A 790 6.66 -37.94 -20.77
C SER A 790 6.06 -38.69 -21.95
N ALA A 791 4.83 -39.22 -21.84
CA ALA A 791 4.19 -39.89 -22.98
C ALA A 791 3.98 -38.94 -24.17
N LEU A 792 3.50 -37.70 -23.91
CA LEU A 792 3.35 -36.66 -24.94
C LEU A 792 4.69 -36.07 -25.40
N GLY A 793 5.70 -36.03 -24.54
CA GLY A 793 7.08 -35.66 -24.91
C GLY A 793 7.65 -36.63 -25.92
N ASN A 794 7.64 -37.93 -25.61
CA ASN A 794 8.08 -38.98 -26.54
C ASN A 794 7.32 -38.95 -27.88
N GLU A 795 6.03 -38.61 -27.87
CA GLU A 795 5.17 -38.49 -29.06
C GLU A 795 5.51 -37.23 -29.90
N VAL A 796 5.90 -36.12 -29.25
CA VAL A 796 6.44 -34.92 -29.91
C VAL A 796 7.84 -35.16 -30.46
N ASP A 797 8.74 -35.74 -29.67
CA ASP A 797 10.12 -36.03 -30.07
C ASP A 797 10.16 -36.98 -31.29
N GLN A 798 9.26 -37.97 -31.35
CA GLN A 798 9.09 -38.83 -32.52
C GLN A 798 8.53 -38.10 -33.76
N LEU A 799 7.62 -37.13 -33.57
CA LEU A 799 7.10 -36.31 -34.66
C LEU A 799 8.14 -35.33 -35.19
N GLU A 800 8.96 -34.73 -34.33
CA GLU A 800 10.07 -33.85 -34.73
C GLU A 800 11.16 -34.64 -35.47
N LEU A 801 11.58 -35.80 -34.95
CA LEU A 801 12.50 -36.72 -35.66
C LEU A 801 11.96 -37.13 -37.04
N SER A 802 10.69 -37.54 -37.14
CA SER A 802 10.08 -37.90 -38.43
C SER A 802 9.98 -36.72 -39.40
N ILE A 803 9.77 -35.49 -38.90
CA ILE A 803 9.78 -34.28 -39.74
C ILE A 803 11.20 -33.99 -40.24
N ASP A 804 12.23 -34.19 -39.44
CA ASP A 804 13.63 -33.96 -39.85
C ASP A 804 14.12 -35.05 -40.83
N GLU A 805 13.82 -36.33 -40.58
CA GLU A 805 14.11 -37.43 -41.52
C GLU A 805 13.45 -37.20 -42.89
N LEU A 806 12.15 -36.88 -42.92
CA LEU A 806 11.45 -36.56 -44.17
C LEU A 806 11.96 -35.27 -44.81
N THR A 807 12.42 -34.28 -44.03
CA THR A 807 13.03 -33.05 -44.56
C THR A 807 14.41 -33.31 -45.16
N GLN A 808 15.14 -34.32 -44.68
CA GLN A 808 16.39 -34.78 -45.30
C GLN A 808 16.12 -35.60 -46.56
N GLU A 809 15.20 -36.57 -46.55
CA GLU A 809 14.85 -37.33 -47.77
C GLU A 809 14.36 -36.38 -48.89
N LEU A 810 13.61 -35.33 -48.54
CA LEU A 810 13.16 -34.31 -49.50
C LEU A 810 14.32 -33.56 -50.20
N GLN A 811 15.48 -33.44 -49.55
CA GLN A 811 16.67 -32.80 -50.15
C GLN A 811 17.43 -33.75 -51.09
N GLU A 812 17.34 -35.06 -50.86
CA GLU A 812 18.04 -36.09 -51.63
C GLU A 812 17.21 -36.61 -52.84
N VAL A 813 15.87 -36.49 -52.79
CA VAL A 813 14.97 -36.99 -53.84
C VAL A 813 14.82 -36.04 -55.03
N SER A 814 15.45 -36.43 -56.15
CA SER A 814 15.39 -35.75 -57.45
C SER A 814 14.10 -36.02 -58.27
N ASN A 815 13.36 -37.10 -57.97
CA ASN A 815 12.15 -37.48 -58.70
C ASN A 815 10.91 -36.70 -58.20
N SER A 816 10.23 -35.98 -59.11
CA SER A 816 9.06 -35.14 -58.83
C SER A 816 7.95 -35.85 -58.05
N ASP A 817 7.68 -37.10 -58.38
CA ASP A 817 6.46 -37.77 -57.92
C ASP A 817 6.65 -38.32 -56.51
N ARG A 818 7.85 -38.83 -56.21
CA ARG A 818 8.26 -39.19 -54.84
C ARG A 818 8.39 -37.94 -53.97
N ARG A 819 8.94 -36.85 -54.51
CA ARG A 819 9.05 -35.55 -53.83
C ARG A 819 7.67 -35.01 -53.40
N ALA A 820 6.67 -35.06 -54.29
CA ALA A 820 5.30 -34.64 -53.98
C ALA A 820 4.64 -35.50 -52.88
N GLY A 821 5.00 -36.79 -52.79
CA GLY A 821 4.65 -37.66 -51.66
C GLY A 821 5.22 -37.15 -50.34
N ILE A 822 6.53 -36.94 -50.28
CA ILE A 822 7.25 -36.48 -49.08
C ILE A 822 6.76 -35.09 -48.63
N GLU A 823 6.53 -34.15 -49.56
CA GLU A 823 5.96 -32.83 -49.23
C GLU A 823 4.53 -32.93 -48.65
N THR A 824 3.76 -33.94 -49.05
CA THR A 824 2.42 -34.22 -48.49
C THR A 824 2.51 -34.80 -47.08
N GLU A 825 3.42 -35.75 -46.86
CA GLU A 825 3.63 -36.41 -45.56
C GLU A 825 4.21 -35.45 -44.51
N LEU A 826 5.17 -34.60 -44.90
CA LEU A 826 5.65 -33.48 -44.08
C LEU A 826 4.53 -32.52 -43.68
N ARG A 827 3.54 -32.29 -44.56
CA ARG A 827 2.40 -31.43 -44.23
C ARG A 827 1.49 -32.10 -43.20
N VAL A 828 1.21 -33.40 -43.36
CA VAL A 828 0.43 -34.20 -42.40
C VAL A 828 1.12 -34.24 -41.04
N ASN A 829 2.42 -34.51 -40.96
CA ASN A 829 3.13 -34.58 -39.69
C ASN A 829 3.23 -33.22 -38.99
N ARG A 830 3.35 -32.11 -39.74
CA ARG A 830 3.25 -30.74 -39.17
C ARG A 830 1.84 -30.37 -38.72
N GLU A 831 0.80 -30.82 -39.42
CA GLU A 831 -0.60 -30.67 -38.99
C GLU A 831 -0.85 -31.48 -37.69
N ASN A 832 -0.37 -32.73 -37.61
CA ASN A 832 -0.45 -33.60 -36.43
C ASN A 832 0.30 -33.01 -35.22
N LEU A 833 1.55 -32.55 -35.38
CA LEU A 833 2.31 -31.88 -34.32
C LEU A 833 1.56 -30.63 -33.82
N GLY A 834 0.95 -29.86 -34.74
CA GLY A 834 0.08 -28.74 -34.42
C GLY A 834 -1.18 -29.11 -33.63
N GLU A 835 -1.81 -30.24 -33.96
CA GLU A 835 -2.96 -30.80 -33.22
C GLU A 835 -2.55 -31.29 -31.83
N SER A 836 -1.45 -32.06 -31.67
CA SER A 836 -0.95 -32.56 -30.39
C SER A 836 -0.56 -31.42 -29.43
N LEU A 837 0.19 -30.43 -29.90
CA LEU A 837 0.48 -29.20 -29.13
C LEU A 837 -0.81 -28.44 -28.77
N THR A 838 -1.82 -28.47 -29.64
CA THR A 838 -3.11 -27.83 -29.40
C THR A 838 -3.99 -28.63 -28.42
N GLU A 839 -3.93 -29.96 -28.39
CA GLU A 839 -4.56 -30.85 -27.39
C GLU A 839 -3.93 -30.61 -26.01
N LEU A 840 -2.59 -30.54 -25.95
CA LEU A 840 -1.81 -30.20 -24.75
C LEU A 840 -2.24 -28.83 -24.19
N LEU A 841 -2.48 -27.84 -25.05
CA LEU A 841 -3.03 -26.52 -24.68
C LEU A 841 -4.56 -26.50 -24.40
N ARG A 842 -5.32 -27.52 -24.82
CA ARG A 842 -6.79 -27.65 -24.60
C ARG A 842 -7.17 -28.54 -23.41
N SER A 843 -6.23 -29.34 -22.87
CA SER A 843 -6.44 -30.33 -21.82
C SER A 843 -6.55 -29.75 -20.39
N PRO A 844 -7.56 -28.91 -20.10
CA PRO A 844 -8.31 -29.11 -18.85
C PRO A 844 -9.84 -29.09 -18.99
N THR A 845 -10.41 -29.12 -20.20
CA THR A 845 -11.89 -29.11 -20.38
C THR A 845 -12.42 -30.10 -21.42
N ARG A 846 -12.62 -31.36 -21.00
CA ARG A 846 -13.35 -32.37 -21.78
C ARG A 846 -14.75 -31.89 -22.18
N THR A 847 -15.15 -32.21 -23.40
CA THR A 847 -16.42 -31.85 -24.03
C THR A 847 -17.59 -32.71 -23.53
N LEU A 848 -18.25 -32.26 -22.45
CA LEU A 848 -19.58 -32.76 -22.09
C LEU A 848 -20.50 -32.73 -23.32
N THR A 849 -21.10 -33.87 -23.65
CA THR A 849 -21.99 -34.03 -24.82
C THR A 849 -23.22 -33.11 -24.72
N LEU A 850 -23.91 -32.83 -25.82
CA LEU A 850 -25.08 -31.93 -25.78
C LEU A 850 -26.21 -32.43 -24.86
N SER A 851 -26.41 -33.75 -24.76
CA SER A 851 -27.34 -34.37 -23.81
C SER A 851 -26.87 -34.20 -22.35
N GLN A 852 -25.61 -34.51 -22.05
CA GLN A 852 -25.03 -34.29 -20.71
C GLN A 852 -25.04 -32.80 -20.33
N ARG A 853 -24.76 -31.89 -21.27
CA ARG A 853 -24.91 -30.43 -21.08
C ARG A 853 -26.35 -30.06 -20.78
N ARG A 854 -27.34 -30.60 -21.50
CA ARG A 854 -28.78 -30.33 -21.24
C ARG A 854 -29.19 -30.82 -19.85
N VAL A 855 -28.81 -32.04 -19.45
CA VAL A 855 -29.11 -32.60 -18.11
C VAL A 855 -28.40 -31.81 -17.00
N PHE A 856 -27.12 -31.47 -17.18
CA PHE A 856 -26.36 -30.64 -16.24
C PHE A 856 -26.95 -29.23 -16.12
N LEU A 857 -27.32 -28.61 -17.25
CA LEU A 857 -27.96 -27.30 -17.24
C LEU A 857 -29.33 -27.36 -16.55
N HIS A 858 -30.14 -28.40 -16.81
CA HIS A 858 -31.45 -28.58 -16.19
C HIS A 858 -31.32 -28.78 -14.67
N ARG A 859 -30.50 -29.73 -14.19
CA ARG A 859 -30.24 -29.92 -12.74
C ARG A 859 -29.67 -28.64 -12.09
N LYS A 860 -28.88 -27.85 -12.81
CA LYS A 860 -28.31 -26.58 -12.33
C LYS A 860 -29.30 -25.40 -12.35
N ILE A 861 -30.30 -25.44 -13.23
CA ILE A 861 -31.43 -24.49 -13.26
C ILE A 861 -32.42 -24.87 -12.16
N GLU A 862 -32.81 -26.14 -12.05
CA GLU A 862 -33.69 -26.66 -11.01
C GLU A 862 -33.12 -26.44 -9.60
N GLY A 863 -31.84 -26.75 -9.39
CA GLY A 863 -31.14 -26.47 -8.13
C GLY A 863 -31.07 -24.97 -7.80
N ARG A 864 -31.01 -24.10 -8.81
CA ARG A 864 -31.10 -22.64 -8.63
C ARG A 864 -32.53 -22.17 -8.34
N LEU A 865 -33.54 -22.75 -9.01
CA LEU A 865 -34.95 -22.50 -8.72
C LEU A 865 -35.29 -22.92 -7.28
N LYS A 866 -34.80 -24.08 -6.82
CA LYS A 866 -34.93 -24.50 -5.42
C LYS A 866 -34.14 -23.60 -4.45
N GLN A 867 -32.94 -23.13 -4.81
CA GLN A 867 -32.13 -22.23 -3.97
C GLN A 867 -32.73 -20.81 -3.84
N TYR A 868 -33.34 -20.27 -4.89
CA TYR A 868 -33.76 -18.86 -4.96
C TYR A 868 -35.28 -18.66 -5.05
N GLY A 869 -36.08 -19.71 -5.28
CA GLY A 869 -37.51 -19.64 -5.56
C GLY A 869 -38.33 -18.94 -4.48
N VAL A 870 -38.05 -19.20 -3.20
CA VAL A 870 -38.68 -18.47 -2.07
C VAL A 870 -38.38 -16.97 -2.14
N GLY A 871 -37.14 -16.60 -2.47
CA GLY A 871 -36.75 -15.20 -2.63
C GLY A 871 -37.34 -14.54 -3.88
N ALA A 872 -37.49 -15.28 -4.97
CA ALA A 872 -38.16 -14.82 -6.18
C ALA A 872 -39.67 -14.64 -5.97
N GLY A 873 -40.33 -15.54 -5.23
CA GLY A 873 -41.73 -15.41 -4.81
C GLY A 873 -41.94 -14.21 -3.88
N LEU A 874 -41.08 -14.04 -2.87
CA LEU A 874 -41.08 -12.84 -2.02
C LEU A 874 -40.85 -11.55 -2.81
N LEU A 875 -39.98 -11.57 -3.83
CA LEU A 875 -39.74 -10.43 -4.70
C LEU A 875 -40.96 -10.11 -5.57
N ALA A 876 -41.58 -11.12 -6.18
CA ALA A 876 -42.80 -10.94 -6.98
C ALA A 876 -43.96 -10.41 -6.11
N ALA A 877 -44.19 -10.99 -4.94
CA ALA A 877 -45.20 -10.51 -3.98
C ALA A 877 -44.90 -9.09 -3.50
N SER A 878 -43.63 -8.72 -3.32
CA SER A 878 -43.22 -7.36 -2.95
C SER A 878 -43.43 -6.34 -4.07
N VAL A 879 -43.20 -6.72 -5.32
CA VAL A 879 -43.48 -5.87 -6.49
C VAL A 879 -44.99 -5.69 -6.68
N LEU A 880 -45.79 -6.75 -6.49
CA LEU A 880 -47.25 -6.65 -6.48
C LEU A 880 -47.74 -5.75 -5.33
N SER A 881 -47.23 -5.93 -4.12
CA SER A 881 -47.56 -5.08 -2.95
C SER A 881 -47.18 -3.60 -3.16
N TYR A 882 -46.09 -3.33 -3.88
CA TYR A 882 -45.71 -1.98 -4.27
C TYR A 882 -46.74 -1.32 -5.19
N PHE A 883 -47.20 -2.00 -6.23
CA PHE A 883 -48.17 -1.44 -7.19
C PHE A 883 -49.62 -1.43 -6.68
N PHE A 884 -50.04 -2.42 -5.89
CA PHE A 884 -51.46 -2.64 -5.54
C PHE A 884 -51.85 -2.29 -4.10
N LEU A 885 -50.89 -2.13 -3.17
CA LEU A 885 -51.21 -2.00 -1.74
C LEU A 885 -50.59 -0.76 -1.08
N TRP A 886 -49.26 -0.67 -1.03
CA TRP A 886 -48.57 0.20 -0.06
C TRP A 886 -47.67 1.29 -0.69
N ALA A 887 -47.50 1.33 -2.02
CA ALA A 887 -46.65 2.29 -2.75
C ALA A 887 -45.21 2.46 -2.21
N SER A 888 -44.74 1.50 -1.40
CA SER A 888 -43.52 1.61 -0.60
C SER A 888 -42.49 0.59 -1.07
N PRO A 889 -41.24 0.97 -1.38
CA PRO A 889 -40.22 0.04 -1.87
C PRO A 889 -39.57 -0.80 -0.75
N ILE A 890 -39.99 -0.63 0.52
CA ILE A 890 -39.45 -1.36 1.67
C ILE A 890 -39.58 -2.89 1.52
N PRO A 891 -40.72 -3.48 1.10
CA PRO A 891 -40.83 -4.93 0.89
C PRO A 891 -39.86 -5.42 -0.20
N ILE A 892 -39.72 -4.67 -1.30
CA ILE A 892 -38.81 -5.01 -2.40
C ILE A 892 -37.35 -4.96 -1.89
N ALA A 893 -36.99 -3.96 -1.09
CA ALA A 893 -35.68 -3.86 -0.44
C ALA A 893 -35.37 -5.08 0.44
N LEU A 894 -36.34 -5.52 1.25
CA LEU A 894 -36.23 -6.68 2.13
C LEU A 894 -36.13 -7.99 1.33
N ALA A 895 -36.95 -8.18 0.29
CA ALA A 895 -36.90 -9.36 -0.58
C ALA A 895 -35.57 -9.46 -1.35
N LEU A 896 -35.08 -8.35 -1.90
CA LEU A 896 -33.76 -8.29 -2.55
C LEU A 896 -32.62 -8.52 -1.54
N GLY A 897 -32.70 -7.94 -0.33
CA GLY A 897 -31.74 -8.20 0.75
C GLY A 897 -31.71 -9.68 1.15
N TYR A 898 -32.86 -10.33 1.24
CA TYR A 898 -32.97 -11.77 1.50
C TYR A 898 -32.36 -12.62 0.37
N LEU A 899 -32.58 -12.25 -0.90
CA LEU A 899 -31.91 -12.88 -2.05
C LEU A 899 -30.39 -12.75 -1.99
N VAL A 900 -29.87 -11.57 -1.62
CA VAL A 900 -28.43 -11.34 -1.40
C VAL A 900 -27.86 -12.27 -0.33
N LEU A 901 -28.57 -12.43 0.80
CA LEU A 901 -28.17 -13.32 1.89
C LEU A 901 -28.13 -14.82 1.48
N ARG A 902 -28.86 -15.20 0.41
CA ARG A 902 -28.82 -16.56 -0.17
C ARG A 902 -27.69 -16.77 -1.20
N THR A 903 -26.94 -15.73 -1.57
CA THR A 903 -25.78 -15.84 -2.49
C THR A 903 -24.58 -16.55 -1.85
N ASP A 904 -23.72 -17.12 -2.69
CA ASP A 904 -22.53 -17.85 -2.21
C ASP A 904 -21.52 -16.94 -1.51
N GLY A 905 -21.45 -15.65 -1.89
CA GLY A 905 -20.65 -14.64 -1.19
C GLY A 905 -21.16 -14.43 0.24
N ALA A 906 -22.46 -14.21 0.42
CA ALA A 906 -23.06 -14.05 1.74
C ALA A 906 -22.92 -15.32 2.59
N LYS A 907 -23.13 -16.52 2.02
CA LYS A 907 -22.90 -17.80 2.70
C LYS A 907 -21.45 -17.95 3.19
N LEU A 908 -20.47 -17.62 2.35
CA LEU A 908 -19.04 -17.68 2.71
C LEU A 908 -18.66 -16.65 3.79
N LEU A 909 -19.32 -15.48 3.79
CA LEU A 909 -19.16 -14.46 4.83
C LEU A 909 -19.81 -14.88 6.16
N TRP A 910 -21.05 -15.38 6.14
CA TRP A 910 -21.77 -15.81 7.34
C TRP A 910 -21.12 -17.00 8.03
N SER A 911 -20.63 -17.97 7.24
CA SER A 911 -19.88 -19.13 7.76
C SER A 911 -18.43 -18.81 8.13
N GLY A 912 -17.95 -17.57 7.93
CA GLY A 912 -16.57 -17.19 8.25
C GLY A 912 -15.51 -17.97 7.45
N ARG A 913 -15.86 -18.45 6.25
CA ARG A 913 -14.95 -19.19 5.34
C ARG A 913 -14.30 -18.30 4.29
N GLY A 914 -14.91 -17.17 3.95
CA GLY A 914 -14.39 -16.23 2.94
C GLY A 914 -13.35 -15.23 3.45
N ARG A 915 -12.66 -15.55 4.54
CA ARG A 915 -11.83 -14.63 5.33
C ARG A 915 -10.35 -15.03 5.34
N ASP A 916 -9.45 -14.06 5.43
CA ASP A 916 -8.05 -14.33 5.75
C ASP A 916 -7.98 -14.72 7.24
N ILE A 917 -7.06 -15.60 7.61
CA ILE A 917 -6.79 -15.97 9.01
C ILE A 917 -5.69 -15.05 9.54
N SER A 918 -5.99 -14.30 10.59
CA SER A 918 -5.02 -13.38 11.18
C SER A 918 -4.00 -14.12 12.07
N LYS A 919 -2.80 -13.55 12.27
CA LYS A 919 -1.78 -14.14 13.18
C LYS A 919 -2.38 -14.46 14.56
N ARG A 920 -3.15 -13.53 15.12
CA ARG A 920 -3.86 -13.68 16.40
C ARG A 920 -4.82 -14.87 16.44
N GLU A 921 -5.44 -15.22 15.32
CA GLU A 921 -6.30 -16.39 15.27
C GLU A 921 -5.53 -17.69 15.14
N THR A 922 -4.36 -17.68 14.49
CA THR A 922 -3.44 -18.82 14.51
C THR A 922 -2.91 -19.05 15.94
N GLU A 923 -2.52 -17.97 16.65
CA GLU A 923 -2.17 -18.02 18.08
C GLU A 923 -3.32 -18.59 18.93
N LEU A 924 -4.55 -18.13 18.74
CA LEU A 924 -5.72 -18.62 19.47
C LEU A 924 -6.04 -20.07 19.15
N VAL A 925 -5.92 -20.50 17.89
CA VAL A 925 -6.09 -21.92 17.52
C VAL A 925 -4.99 -22.79 18.13
N ALA A 926 -3.75 -22.28 18.23
CA ALA A 926 -2.67 -22.96 18.94
C ALA A 926 -2.96 -23.06 20.45
N LYS A 927 -3.32 -21.96 21.12
CA LYS A 927 -3.66 -21.96 22.56
C LYS A 927 -4.89 -22.81 22.88
N ILE A 928 -5.90 -22.84 22.00
CA ILE A 928 -7.05 -23.75 22.13
C ILE A 928 -6.58 -25.21 22.07
N ARG A 929 -5.74 -25.57 21.09
CA ARG A 929 -5.19 -26.93 20.98
C ARG A 929 -4.31 -27.33 22.17
N THR A 930 -3.47 -26.44 22.70
CA THR A 930 -2.64 -26.77 23.88
C THR A 930 -3.48 -26.92 25.16
N LEU A 931 -4.51 -26.09 25.36
CA LEU A 931 -5.43 -26.23 26.48
C LEU A 931 -6.33 -27.48 26.36
N GLU A 932 -6.75 -27.86 25.15
CA GLU A 932 -7.47 -29.11 24.88
C GLU A 932 -6.58 -30.34 25.09
N ALA A 933 -5.32 -30.30 24.63
CA ALA A 933 -4.34 -31.36 24.86
C ALA A 933 -3.92 -31.51 26.34
N ALA A 934 -3.94 -30.42 27.11
CA ALA A 934 -3.76 -30.43 28.57
C ALA A 934 -4.99 -30.96 29.33
N ASN A 935 -5.99 -31.51 28.63
CA ASN A 935 -7.26 -32.04 29.16
C ASN A 935 -8.08 -31.02 29.99
N ASN A 936 -7.78 -29.72 29.86
CA ASN A 936 -8.40 -28.62 30.60
C ASN A 936 -9.72 -28.17 29.94
N ALA A 937 -10.60 -29.13 29.64
CA ALA A 937 -11.78 -28.98 28.79
C ALA A 937 -12.75 -27.86 29.23
N ASP A 938 -12.96 -27.71 30.54
CA ASP A 938 -13.84 -26.70 31.14
C ASP A 938 -13.11 -25.44 31.65
N SER A 939 -11.79 -25.33 31.41
CA SER A 939 -11.02 -24.18 31.90
C SER A 939 -11.59 -22.84 31.38
N SER A 940 -11.63 -21.85 32.28
CA SER A 940 -12.11 -20.51 31.95
C SER A 940 -11.32 -19.91 30.77
N GLU A 941 -10.00 -20.15 30.73
CA GLU A 941 -9.13 -19.73 29.62
C GLU A 941 -9.47 -20.37 28.28
N LEU A 942 -9.81 -21.67 28.24
CA LEU A 942 -10.21 -22.33 27.00
C LEU A 942 -11.53 -21.76 26.48
N ASN A 943 -12.46 -21.49 27.39
CA ASN A 943 -13.73 -20.82 27.09
C ASN A 943 -13.53 -19.36 26.63
N GLU A 944 -12.63 -18.60 27.27
CA GLU A 944 -12.26 -17.25 26.83
C GLU A 944 -11.59 -17.25 25.45
N ALA A 945 -10.63 -18.15 25.20
CA ALA A 945 -9.92 -18.27 23.92
C ALA A 945 -10.87 -18.69 22.78
N LYS A 946 -11.75 -19.67 23.02
CA LYS A 946 -12.83 -20.05 22.09
C LYS A 946 -13.74 -18.86 21.79
N LYS A 947 -14.10 -18.06 22.81
CA LYS A 947 -14.95 -16.86 22.72
C LYS A 947 -14.22 -15.63 22.12
N GLU A 948 -12.89 -15.55 22.16
CA GLU A 948 -12.11 -14.57 21.39
C GLU A 948 -12.07 -14.98 19.92
N LEU A 949 -11.70 -16.22 19.62
CA LEU A 949 -11.64 -16.76 18.25
C LEU A 949 -13.00 -16.69 17.54
N GLU A 950 -14.09 -16.95 18.26
CA GLU A 950 -15.43 -16.82 17.68
C GLU A 950 -15.80 -15.36 17.39
N ARG A 951 -15.37 -14.40 18.23
CA ARG A 951 -15.50 -12.96 17.95
C ARG A 951 -14.69 -12.55 16.72
N TRP A 952 -13.47 -13.06 16.54
CA TRP A 952 -12.68 -12.84 15.32
C TRP A 952 -13.39 -13.41 14.08
N LYS A 953 -13.86 -14.67 14.12
CA LYS A 953 -14.66 -15.30 13.05
C LYS A 953 -15.93 -14.51 12.69
N LYS A 954 -16.58 -13.88 13.68
CA LYS A 954 -17.81 -13.06 13.50
C LYS A 954 -17.54 -11.60 13.10
N SER A 955 -16.35 -11.07 13.32
CA SER A 955 -15.96 -9.68 13.07
C SER A 955 -16.33 -9.15 11.65
N PRO A 956 -16.06 -9.88 10.53
CA PRO A 956 -16.31 -9.35 9.19
C PRO A 956 -17.82 -9.13 8.92
N ARG A 957 -18.65 -10.13 9.25
CA ARG A 957 -20.10 -10.03 9.05
C ARG A 957 -20.75 -8.96 9.95
N ILE A 958 -20.23 -8.76 11.16
CA ILE A 958 -20.70 -7.70 12.06
C ILE A 958 -20.28 -6.32 11.54
N ALA A 959 -19.05 -6.15 11.02
CA ALA A 959 -18.59 -4.90 10.44
C ALA A 959 -19.47 -4.46 9.27
N MET A 960 -19.84 -5.40 8.40
CA MET A 960 -20.76 -5.17 7.29
C MET A 960 -22.18 -4.79 7.75
N ILE A 961 -22.71 -5.40 8.82
CA ILE A 961 -24.01 -5.02 9.39
C ILE A 961 -23.95 -3.58 9.93
N TYR A 962 -22.88 -3.20 10.62
CA TYR A 962 -22.69 -1.82 11.08
C TYR A 962 -22.49 -0.82 9.93
N ILE A 963 -21.89 -1.22 8.81
CA ILE A 963 -21.82 -0.41 7.59
C ILE A 963 -23.21 -0.17 7.00
N ALA A 964 -24.07 -1.19 6.94
CA ALA A 964 -25.45 -1.04 6.52
C ALA A 964 -26.27 -0.17 7.49
N LEU A 965 -26.07 -0.33 8.81
CA LEU A 965 -26.65 0.53 9.84
C LEU A 965 -26.22 2.00 9.72
N GLY A 966 -24.99 2.27 9.25
CA GLY A 966 -24.54 3.62 8.90
C GLY A 966 -25.27 4.19 7.68
N ALA A 967 -25.56 3.37 6.67
CA ALA A 967 -26.37 3.80 5.53
C ALA A 967 -27.83 4.13 5.91
N LEU A 968 -28.37 3.53 6.99
CA LEU A 968 -29.66 3.91 7.54
C LEU A 968 -29.70 5.35 8.06
N THR A 969 -28.57 5.92 8.50
CA THR A 969 -28.52 7.34 8.92
C THR A 969 -28.19 8.28 7.76
N LEU A 970 -27.11 8.00 7.01
CA LEU A 970 -26.67 8.90 5.93
C LEU A 970 -27.66 8.99 4.76
N GLY A 971 -28.35 7.89 4.42
CA GLY A 971 -29.30 7.83 3.31
C GLY A 971 -30.40 8.90 3.40
N PRO A 972 -31.22 8.90 4.47
CA PRO A 972 -32.21 9.94 4.74
C PRO A 972 -31.63 11.35 4.83
N LEU A 973 -30.47 11.52 5.48
CA LEU A 973 -29.87 12.86 5.63
C LEU A 973 -29.54 13.46 4.27
N GLN A 974 -28.75 12.73 3.48
CA GLN A 974 -28.24 13.20 2.19
C GLN A 974 -29.36 13.35 1.13
N SER A 975 -30.28 12.37 1.06
CA SER A 975 -31.24 12.25 -0.05
C SER A 975 -32.66 12.70 0.30
N PHE A 976 -32.92 13.27 1.47
CA PHE A 976 -34.26 13.74 1.84
C PHE A 976 -34.23 14.93 2.80
N ALA A 977 -33.56 14.80 3.94
CA ALA A 977 -33.62 15.80 5.01
C ALA A 977 -32.89 17.10 4.65
N ILE A 978 -31.68 17.04 4.07
CA ILE A 978 -30.98 18.27 3.61
C ILE A 978 -31.77 18.97 2.48
N PRO A 979 -32.19 18.28 1.39
CA PRO A 979 -33.02 18.90 0.34
C PRO A 979 -34.33 19.55 0.84
N ARG A 980 -35.06 18.90 1.76
CA ARG A 980 -36.31 19.48 2.29
C ARG A 980 -36.04 20.62 3.27
N PHE A 981 -34.96 20.54 4.05
CA PHE A 981 -34.50 21.63 4.90
C PHE A 981 -34.19 22.88 4.08
N THR A 982 -33.57 22.75 2.89
CA THR A 982 -33.22 23.90 2.07
C THR A 982 -34.44 24.67 1.57
N GLU A 983 -35.49 24.00 1.09
CA GLU A 983 -36.76 24.68 0.78
C GLU A 983 -37.40 25.31 2.02
N ALA A 984 -37.34 24.66 3.17
CA ALA A 984 -37.94 25.13 4.41
C ALA A 984 -37.25 26.38 5.00
N VAL A 985 -35.99 26.66 4.64
CA VAL A 985 -35.24 27.85 5.09
C VAL A 985 -35.19 28.95 4.03
N THR A 986 -35.20 28.63 2.73
CA THR A 986 -35.28 29.65 1.67
C THR A 986 -36.71 30.13 1.41
N GLY A 987 -37.72 29.30 1.71
CA GLY A 987 -39.09 29.51 1.25
C GLY A 987 -39.30 29.25 -0.25
N LEU A 988 -38.25 28.80 -0.96
CA LEU A 988 -38.23 28.66 -2.42
C LEU A 988 -38.19 27.17 -2.83
N PRO A 989 -38.82 26.79 -3.96
CA PRO A 989 -38.80 25.41 -4.44
C PRO A 989 -37.38 24.95 -4.76
N MET A 990 -37.12 23.65 -4.68
CA MET A 990 -35.79 23.05 -4.91
C MET A 990 -35.17 23.41 -6.27
N ALA A 991 -35.98 23.69 -7.29
CA ALA A 991 -35.53 24.11 -8.61
C ALA A 991 -34.97 25.56 -8.67
N SER A 992 -35.14 26.36 -7.62
CA SER A 992 -34.55 27.71 -7.53
C SER A 992 -33.02 27.65 -7.41
N PRO A 993 -32.28 28.63 -7.97
CA PRO A 993 -30.84 28.76 -7.78
C PRO A 993 -30.43 28.80 -6.31
N GLU A 994 -31.22 29.45 -5.46
CA GLU A 994 -30.96 29.66 -4.03
C GLU A 994 -31.04 28.34 -3.25
N SER A 995 -32.16 27.59 -3.41
CA SER A 995 -32.31 26.27 -2.77
C SER A 995 -31.28 25.27 -3.30
N SER A 996 -30.99 25.28 -4.60
CA SER A 996 -29.97 24.41 -5.20
C SER A 996 -28.56 24.75 -4.70
N LEU A 997 -28.18 26.03 -4.62
CA LEU A 997 -26.90 26.48 -4.08
C LEU A 997 -26.75 26.07 -2.61
N LEU A 998 -27.76 26.34 -1.77
CA LEU A 998 -27.72 26.04 -0.34
C LEU A 998 -27.66 24.52 -0.09
N PHE A 999 -28.32 23.71 -0.92
CA PHE A 999 -28.21 22.24 -0.89
C PHE A 999 -26.79 21.77 -1.27
N GLY A 1000 -26.21 22.37 -2.30
CA GLY A 1000 -24.80 22.18 -2.66
C GLY A 1000 -23.86 22.48 -1.49
N GLN A 1001 -24.06 23.61 -0.80
CA GLN A 1001 -23.26 24.02 0.35
C GLN A 1001 -23.40 23.04 1.53
N TYR A 1002 -24.61 22.61 1.91
CA TYR A 1002 -24.78 21.64 3.00
C TYR A 1002 -24.20 20.25 2.66
N LEU A 1003 -24.34 19.78 1.41
CA LEU A 1003 -23.65 18.56 0.96
C LEU A 1003 -22.13 18.74 1.04
N GLY A 1004 -21.62 19.87 0.54
CA GLY A 1004 -20.20 20.20 0.55
C GLY A 1004 -19.63 20.28 1.98
N ALA A 1005 -20.37 20.82 2.93
CA ALA A 1005 -20.02 20.86 4.35
C ALA A 1005 -19.94 19.46 4.98
N MET A 1006 -20.92 18.59 4.67
CA MET A 1006 -20.89 17.18 5.07
C MET A 1006 -19.66 16.45 4.54
N PHE A 1007 -19.31 16.67 3.27
CA PHE A 1007 -18.09 16.11 2.70
C PHE A 1007 -16.83 16.78 3.24
N PHE A 1008 -16.87 18.04 3.68
CA PHE A 1008 -15.73 18.75 4.27
C PHE A 1008 -15.38 18.24 5.67
N GLY A 1009 -16.38 17.98 6.52
CA GLY A 1009 -16.15 17.34 7.81
C GLY A 1009 -15.51 15.96 7.63
N SER A 1010 -16.04 15.17 6.70
CA SER A 1010 -15.46 13.87 6.32
C SER A 1010 -14.03 14.03 5.78
N LEU A 1011 -13.75 15.07 4.99
CA LEU A 1011 -12.43 15.35 4.41
C LEU A 1011 -11.39 15.68 5.48
N ILE A 1012 -11.70 16.58 6.42
CA ILE A 1012 -10.86 16.94 7.56
C ILE A 1012 -10.48 15.68 8.37
N ALA A 1013 -11.49 14.88 8.75
CA ALA A 1013 -11.28 13.75 9.64
C ALA A 1013 -10.62 12.55 8.94
N ASN A 1014 -10.79 12.38 7.63
CA ASN A 1014 -10.03 11.40 6.83
C ASN A 1014 -8.57 11.87 6.58
N ALA A 1015 -8.34 13.16 6.29
CA ALA A 1015 -7.00 13.73 6.11
C ALA A 1015 -6.14 13.54 7.37
N ALA A 1016 -6.72 13.73 8.55
CA ALA A 1016 -6.07 13.46 9.84
C ALA A 1016 -5.51 12.01 9.94
N GLN A 1017 -6.21 11.04 9.35
CA GLN A 1017 -5.92 9.61 9.49
C GLN A 1017 -5.19 9.00 8.30
N VAL A 1018 -5.11 9.69 7.16
CA VAL A 1018 -4.57 9.13 5.92
C VAL A 1018 -3.11 8.70 6.07
N ARG A 1019 -2.82 7.43 5.74
CA ARG A 1019 -1.46 6.87 5.76
C ARG A 1019 -0.93 6.75 4.34
N LEU A 1020 -0.26 7.80 3.89
CA LEU A 1020 0.41 7.85 2.59
C LEU A 1020 1.92 7.67 2.76
N PRO A 1021 2.61 7.06 1.77
CA PRO A 1021 4.07 7.00 1.75
C PRO A 1021 4.67 8.41 1.64
N GLU A 1022 5.99 8.50 1.74
CA GLU A 1022 6.67 9.76 1.45
C GLU A 1022 6.60 10.06 -0.05
N VAL A 1023 6.15 11.27 -0.38
CA VAL A 1023 6.05 11.78 -1.75
C VAL A 1023 7.27 12.65 -1.99
N ARG A 1024 8.04 12.37 -3.05
CA ARG A 1024 9.12 13.26 -3.50
C ARG A 1024 8.50 14.46 -4.20
N VAL A 1025 8.42 15.57 -3.48
CA VAL A 1025 8.02 16.88 -4.02
C VAL A 1025 9.30 17.59 -4.46
N PRO A 1026 9.37 18.17 -5.67
CA PRO A 1026 10.52 18.96 -6.09
C PRO A 1026 10.90 20.03 -5.05
N ILE A 1027 12.20 20.28 -4.89
CA ILE A 1027 12.80 21.24 -3.93
C ILE A 1027 12.63 20.86 -2.44
N LEU A 1028 11.45 20.41 -2.00
CA LEU A 1028 11.17 20.01 -0.61
C LEU A 1028 11.68 18.59 -0.28
N GLY A 1029 11.86 17.74 -1.29
CA GLY A 1029 12.33 16.36 -1.18
C GLY A 1029 11.22 15.37 -0.78
N ARG A 1030 11.59 14.26 -0.15
CA ARG A 1030 10.62 13.27 0.39
C ARG A 1030 9.87 13.86 1.60
N ILE A 1031 8.64 14.35 1.38
CA ILE A 1031 7.71 14.76 2.45
C ILE A 1031 6.79 13.57 2.77
N ALA A 1032 6.50 13.32 4.05
CA ALA A 1032 5.42 12.39 4.42
C ALA A 1032 4.08 12.82 3.78
N GLY A 1033 3.54 12.04 2.84
CA GLY A 1033 2.37 12.41 2.03
C GLY A 1033 1.13 12.72 2.88
N GLN A 1034 1.03 12.12 4.08
CA GLN A 1034 0.05 12.47 5.10
C GLN A 1034 0.04 13.99 5.39
N ARG A 1035 1.21 14.60 5.65
CA ARG A 1035 1.30 16.02 6.00
C ARG A 1035 0.98 16.93 4.82
N PHE A 1036 1.35 16.53 3.60
CA PHE A 1036 1.05 17.28 2.38
C PHE A 1036 -0.48 17.34 2.13
N VAL A 1037 -1.17 16.20 2.22
CA VAL A 1037 -2.63 16.15 2.09
C VAL A 1037 -3.34 16.87 3.23
N GLN A 1038 -2.83 16.78 4.47
CA GLN A 1038 -3.34 17.56 5.60
C GLN A 1038 -3.20 19.08 5.36
N GLY A 1039 -2.07 19.54 4.84
CA GLY A 1039 -1.86 20.95 4.46
C GLY A 1039 -2.87 21.42 3.41
N ILE A 1040 -3.07 20.65 2.33
CA ILE A 1040 -4.06 20.97 1.29
C ILE A 1040 -5.47 21.07 1.87
N VAL A 1041 -5.90 20.08 2.68
CA VAL A 1041 -7.25 20.08 3.26
C VAL A 1041 -7.41 21.20 4.30
N ALA A 1042 -6.37 21.52 5.07
CA ALA A 1042 -6.40 22.65 6.00
C ALA A 1042 -6.55 23.98 5.26
N MET A 1043 -5.92 24.13 4.08
CA MET A 1043 -6.06 25.31 3.21
C MET A 1043 -7.42 25.44 2.52
N LEU A 1044 -8.23 24.38 2.42
CA LEU A 1044 -9.62 24.50 1.94
C LEU A 1044 -10.52 25.26 2.93
N ALA A 1045 -10.20 25.25 4.24
CA ALA A 1045 -10.93 25.98 5.26
C ALA A 1045 -10.87 27.51 5.11
N PRO A 1046 -9.68 28.16 5.04
CA PRO A 1046 -9.58 29.60 4.81
C PRO A 1046 -10.13 30.00 3.44
N ILE A 1047 -9.92 29.19 2.39
CA ILE A 1047 -10.48 29.46 1.06
C ILE A 1047 -12.00 29.55 1.14
N TRP A 1048 -12.67 28.49 1.60
CA TRP A 1048 -14.13 28.48 1.75
C TRP A 1048 -14.64 29.62 2.64
N ALA A 1049 -13.98 29.87 3.77
CA ALA A 1049 -14.40 30.93 4.69
C ALA A 1049 -14.31 32.32 4.04
N TYR A 1050 -13.25 32.57 3.25
CA TYR A 1050 -13.00 33.81 2.52
C TYR A 1050 -13.88 33.98 1.26
N THR A 1051 -14.27 32.90 0.58
CA THR A 1051 -15.08 32.96 -0.64
C THR A 1051 -16.58 32.89 -0.40
N SER A 1052 -17.02 32.24 0.68
CA SER A 1052 -18.40 31.73 0.77
C SER A 1052 -19.05 31.87 2.14
N LEU A 1053 -18.32 31.74 3.27
CA LEU A 1053 -18.92 31.90 4.61
C LEU A 1053 -19.01 33.37 5.03
N VAL A 1054 -17.89 34.09 4.91
CA VAL A 1054 -17.80 35.53 5.20
C VAL A 1054 -16.92 36.17 4.11
N PRO A 1055 -17.51 36.47 2.93
CA PRO A 1055 -16.76 36.94 1.77
C PRO A 1055 -15.77 38.08 2.09
N GLY A 1056 -14.50 37.91 1.71
CA GLY A 1056 -13.44 38.88 1.95
C GLY A 1056 -12.82 38.89 3.38
N SER A 1057 -13.39 38.17 4.35
CA SER A 1057 -12.92 38.24 5.74
C SER A 1057 -11.67 37.38 5.99
N ILE A 1058 -10.51 38.04 6.03
CA ILE A 1058 -9.22 37.42 6.42
C ILE A 1058 -9.30 36.84 7.84
N LEU A 1059 -10.00 37.50 8.77
CA LEU A 1059 -10.17 37.00 10.14
C LEU A 1059 -10.99 35.71 10.20
N ALA A 1060 -12.05 35.60 9.40
CA ALA A 1060 -12.81 34.36 9.27
C ALA A 1060 -11.95 33.25 8.63
N ALA A 1061 -11.15 33.60 7.62
CA ALA A 1061 -10.23 32.67 6.97
C ALA A 1061 -9.18 32.09 7.93
N VAL A 1062 -8.49 32.94 8.69
CA VAL A 1062 -7.50 32.52 9.71
C VAL A 1062 -8.17 31.68 10.80
N SER A 1063 -9.36 32.08 11.27
CA SER A 1063 -10.14 31.32 12.25
C SER A 1063 -10.52 29.93 11.73
N ALA A 1064 -10.94 29.82 10.47
CA ALA A 1064 -11.28 28.55 9.83
C ALA A 1064 -10.06 27.64 9.64
N LEU A 1065 -8.88 28.20 9.31
CA LEU A 1065 -7.62 27.45 9.24
C LEU A 1065 -7.21 26.89 10.61
N ILE A 1066 -7.32 27.71 11.67
CA ILE A 1066 -7.04 27.28 13.05
C ILE A 1066 -8.03 26.18 13.47
N ALA A 1067 -9.34 26.38 13.23
CA ALA A 1067 -10.36 25.39 13.52
C ALA A 1067 -10.11 24.06 12.79
N ALA A 1068 -9.82 24.09 11.48
CA ALA A 1068 -9.48 22.89 10.71
C ALA A 1068 -8.22 22.20 11.27
N GLY A 1069 -7.19 22.95 11.67
CA GLY A 1069 -5.99 22.41 12.32
C GLY A 1069 -6.28 21.72 13.66
N VAL A 1070 -7.12 22.33 14.51
CA VAL A 1070 -7.56 21.75 15.79
C VAL A 1070 -8.40 20.49 15.55
N LEU A 1071 -9.36 20.53 14.64
CA LEU A 1071 -10.22 19.40 14.29
C LEU A 1071 -9.42 18.24 13.67
N MET A 1072 -8.41 18.51 12.84
CA MET A 1072 -7.46 17.49 12.37
C MET A 1072 -6.62 16.91 13.51
N ARG A 1073 -6.12 17.74 14.43
CA ARG A 1073 -5.33 17.28 15.58
C ARG A 1073 -6.15 16.35 16.47
N MET A 1074 -7.39 16.72 16.79
CA MET A 1074 -8.34 15.86 17.50
C MET A 1074 -8.62 14.57 16.70
N ALA A 1075 -8.92 14.67 15.42
CA ALA A 1075 -9.21 13.53 14.56
C ALA A 1075 -8.04 12.53 14.43
N ALA A 1076 -6.78 12.99 14.55
CA ALA A 1076 -5.59 12.15 14.52
C ALA A 1076 -5.37 11.36 15.82
N THR A 1077 -5.79 11.89 16.98
CA THR A 1077 -5.66 11.23 18.29
C THR A 1077 -6.76 10.22 18.57
N LEU A 1078 -7.92 10.29 17.91
CA LEU A 1078 -9.01 9.32 18.08
C LEU A 1078 -8.67 7.95 17.47
N THR A 1079 -8.94 6.86 18.21
CA THR A 1079 -8.84 5.49 17.67
C THR A 1079 -10.07 5.13 16.83
N ASN A 1080 -9.95 4.09 16.01
CA ASN A 1080 -11.09 3.47 15.31
C ASN A 1080 -12.24 3.10 16.29
N ARG A 1081 -11.91 2.70 17.54
CA ARG A 1081 -12.87 2.44 18.62
C ARG A 1081 -13.62 3.71 19.03
N ALA A 1082 -12.94 4.86 19.10
CA ALA A 1082 -13.57 6.13 19.39
C ALA A 1082 -14.46 6.62 18.24
N TRP A 1083 -14.02 6.50 16.99
CA TRP A 1083 -14.82 6.95 15.83
C TRP A 1083 -16.17 6.26 15.73
N MET A 1084 -16.22 4.93 15.87
CA MET A 1084 -17.49 4.20 15.87
C MET A 1084 -18.38 4.57 17.07
N LYS A 1085 -17.79 4.97 18.22
CA LYS A 1085 -18.56 5.49 19.35
C LYS A 1085 -19.17 6.87 19.06
N ILE A 1086 -18.35 7.82 18.60
CA ILE A 1086 -18.76 9.21 18.40
C ILE A 1086 -19.73 9.36 17.22
N LEU A 1087 -19.76 8.41 16.27
CA LEU A 1087 -20.73 8.38 15.17
C LEU A 1087 -22.17 8.62 15.65
N GLY A 1088 -22.59 7.96 16.73
CA GLY A 1088 -23.93 8.17 17.28
C GLY A 1088 -24.21 9.59 17.72
N LEU A 1089 -23.28 10.18 18.48
CA LEU A 1089 -23.38 11.55 19.00
C LEU A 1089 -23.35 12.58 17.87
N GLY A 1090 -22.50 12.39 16.86
CA GLY A 1090 -22.41 13.32 15.72
C GLY A 1090 -23.63 13.26 14.79
N MET A 1091 -24.27 12.10 14.61
CA MET A 1091 -25.55 12.02 13.89
C MET A 1091 -26.70 12.63 14.72
N ALA A 1092 -26.73 12.45 16.04
CA ALA A 1092 -27.67 13.14 16.93
C ALA A 1092 -27.54 14.68 16.90
N GLY A 1093 -26.42 15.21 16.38
CA GLY A 1093 -26.26 16.62 16.04
C GLY A 1093 -27.33 17.18 15.09
N ILE A 1094 -28.11 16.34 14.40
CA ILE A 1094 -29.27 16.77 13.58
C ILE A 1094 -30.38 17.47 14.40
N TRP A 1095 -30.38 17.36 15.73
CA TRP A 1095 -31.29 18.14 16.58
C TRP A 1095 -30.90 19.63 16.71
N LEU A 1096 -29.68 20.05 16.37
CA LEU A 1096 -29.29 21.48 16.45
C LEU A 1096 -30.23 22.39 15.61
N PRO A 1097 -30.54 22.12 14.33
CA PRO A 1097 -31.51 22.91 13.57
C PRO A 1097 -32.93 22.85 14.14
N TYR A 1098 -33.34 21.73 14.74
CA TYR A 1098 -34.64 21.62 15.41
C TYR A 1098 -34.71 22.58 16.61
N LEU A 1099 -33.68 22.60 17.46
CA LEU A 1099 -33.56 23.52 18.60
C LEU A 1099 -33.36 24.98 18.17
N ALA A 1100 -32.74 25.21 17.02
CA ALA A 1100 -32.54 26.54 16.43
C ALA A 1100 -33.81 27.13 15.82
N TRP A 1101 -34.85 26.33 15.52
CA TRP A 1101 -36.05 26.79 14.81
C TRP A 1101 -36.91 27.82 15.58
N GLY A 1102 -36.62 28.03 16.87
CA GLY A 1102 -37.16 29.14 17.67
C GLY A 1102 -36.10 29.87 18.50
N SER A 1103 -34.82 29.80 18.12
CA SER A 1103 -33.71 30.37 18.90
C SER A 1103 -33.23 31.71 18.37
N ALA A 1104 -33.06 32.69 19.26
CA ALA A 1104 -32.43 33.96 18.93
C ALA A 1104 -30.89 33.88 18.77
N PHE A 1105 -30.25 32.81 19.27
CA PHE A 1105 -28.78 32.70 19.34
C PHE A 1105 -28.13 32.07 18.11
N LEU A 1106 -28.89 31.32 17.31
CA LEU A 1106 -28.36 30.54 16.19
C LEU A 1106 -29.45 30.34 15.14
N THR A 1107 -29.21 30.78 13.90
CA THR A 1107 -30.19 30.58 12.81
C THR A 1107 -30.33 29.09 12.48
N PRO A 1108 -31.49 28.63 12.00
CA PRO A 1108 -31.66 27.24 11.56
C PRO A 1108 -30.63 26.83 10.50
N GLY A 1109 -30.33 27.72 9.54
CA GLY A 1109 -29.36 27.44 8.48
C GLY A 1109 -27.93 27.24 9.01
N THR A 1110 -27.48 28.13 9.92
CA THR A 1110 -26.17 27.97 10.59
C THR A 1110 -26.14 26.69 11.43
N ALA A 1111 -27.23 26.38 12.14
CA ALA A 1111 -27.33 25.16 12.93
C ALA A 1111 -27.24 23.90 12.06
N MET A 1112 -27.98 23.85 10.94
CA MET A 1112 -27.94 22.74 9.99
C MET A 1112 -26.57 22.58 9.34
N PHE A 1113 -25.89 23.70 9.00
CA PHE A 1113 -24.51 23.67 8.51
C PHE A 1113 -23.58 22.95 9.50
N LEU A 1114 -23.66 23.32 10.78
CA LEU A 1114 -22.86 22.69 11.85
C LEU A 1114 -23.25 21.21 12.05
N SER A 1115 -24.53 20.86 11.98
CA SER A 1115 -25.00 19.46 12.04
C SER A 1115 -24.44 18.60 10.92
N VAL A 1116 -24.50 19.06 9.66
CA VAL A 1116 -24.02 18.26 8.53
C VAL A 1116 -22.50 18.17 8.50
N LEU A 1117 -21.79 19.24 8.88
CA LEU A 1117 -20.34 19.24 9.08
C LEU A 1117 -19.93 18.22 10.15
N LEU A 1118 -20.60 18.21 11.31
CA LEU A 1118 -20.35 17.28 12.42
C LEU A 1118 -20.68 15.83 12.03
N ALA A 1119 -21.84 15.59 11.40
CA ALA A 1119 -22.23 14.29 10.86
C ALA A 1119 -21.18 13.77 9.86
N GLY A 1120 -20.69 14.63 8.97
CA GLY A 1120 -19.58 14.35 8.06
C GLY A 1120 -18.29 13.95 8.77
N MET A 1121 -17.88 14.74 9.76
CA MET A 1121 -16.68 14.50 10.58
C MET A 1121 -16.69 13.13 11.26
N VAL A 1122 -17.84 12.65 11.73
CA VAL A 1122 -17.92 11.35 12.42
C VAL A 1122 -18.18 10.19 11.47
N TYR A 1123 -18.99 10.39 10.41
CA TYR A 1123 -19.39 9.34 9.48
C TYR A 1123 -18.21 8.82 8.66
N GLY A 1124 -17.43 9.71 8.04
CA GLY A 1124 -16.31 9.35 7.18
C GLY A 1124 -15.33 8.39 7.88
N PRO A 1125 -14.74 8.77 9.02
CA PRO A 1125 -13.87 7.93 9.83
C PRO A 1125 -14.47 6.63 10.35
N ALA A 1126 -15.73 6.65 10.80
CA ALA A 1126 -16.39 5.46 11.33
C ALA A 1126 -16.65 4.44 10.21
N PHE A 1127 -17.12 4.92 9.05
CA PHE A 1127 -17.29 4.10 7.84
C PHE A 1127 -15.95 3.54 7.34
N VAL A 1128 -14.89 4.35 7.27
CA VAL A 1128 -13.54 3.88 6.89
C VAL A 1128 -12.97 2.90 7.92
N SER A 1129 -13.21 3.11 9.21
CA SER A 1129 -12.82 2.17 10.28
C SER A 1129 -13.47 0.81 10.11
N LEU A 1130 -14.79 0.77 9.92
CA LEU A 1130 -15.54 -0.47 9.69
C LEU A 1130 -15.16 -1.13 8.37
N LYS A 1131 -15.00 -0.35 7.29
CA LYS A 1131 -14.55 -0.85 5.99
C LYS A 1131 -13.15 -1.46 6.07
N THR A 1132 -12.24 -0.89 6.88
CA THR A 1132 -10.91 -1.45 7.12
C THR A 1132 -10.98 -2.78 7.88
N ILE A 1133 -11.88 -2.91 8.88
CA ILE A 1133 -12.13 -4.18 9.58
C ILE A 1133 -12.69 -5.23 8.63
N PHE A 1134 -13.62 -4.84 7.75
CA PHE A 1134 -14.21 -5.71 6.73
C PHE A 1134 -13.17 -6.15 5.68
N GLU A 1135 -12.65 -5.23 4.87
CA GLU A 1135 -11.73 -5.56 3.76
C GLU A 1135 -10.42 -6.20 4.26
N GLY A 1136 -9.90 -5.74 5.40
CA GLY A 1136 -8.67 -6.26 6.02
C GLY A 1136 -8.78 -7.65 6.64
N SER A 1137 -9.99 -8.24 6.68
CA SER A 1137 -10.22 -9.62 7.15
C SER A 1137 -10.70 -10.56 6.04
N LEU A 1138 -10.77 -10.14 4.78
CA LEU A 1138 -11.34 -10.93 3.67
C LEU A 1138 -10.31 -11.51 2.72
N GLN A 1139 -10.57 -12.71 2.21
CA GLN A 1139 -9.69 -13.36 1.25
C GLN A 1139 -9.53 -12.52 -0.02
N LYS A 1140 -8.27 -12.24 -0.38
CA LYS A 1140 -7.88 -11.40 -1.53
C LYS A 1140 -8.34 -11.94 -2.89
N SER A 1141 -8.79 -13.20 -2.94
CA SER A 1141 -9.41 -13.90 -4.08
C SER A 1141 -10.94 -13.76 -4.12
N LEU A 1142 -11.60 -13.60 -2.98
CA LEU A 1142 -13.06 -13.50 -2.85
C LEU A 1142 -13.57 -12.06 -2.68
N LEU A 1143 -12.67 -11.11 -2.40
CA LEU A 1143 -12.97 -9.71 -2.07
C LEU A 1143 -14.05 -9.07 -2.96
N GLY A 1144 -14.00 -9.25 -4.29
CA GLY A 1144 -15.01 -8.70 -5.21
C GLY A 1144 -16.44 -9.23 -4.97
N LYS A 1145 -16.60 -10.51 -4.64
CA LYS A 1145 -17.91 -11.08 -4.25
C LYS A 1145 -18.41 -10.49 -2.92
N MET A 1146 -17.48 -10.26 -1.99
CA MET A 1146 -17.79 -9.77 -0.64
C MET A 1146 -18.16 -8.28 -0.64
N ILE A 1147 -17.43 -7.47 -1.40
CA ILE A 1147 -17.78 -6.06 -1.66
C ILE A 1147 -19.14 -5.97 -2.38
N GLY A 1148 -19.43 -6.88 -3.32
CA GLY A 1148 -20.76 -6.97 -3.95
C GLY A 1148 -21.89 -7.21 -2.93
N VAL A 1149 -21.70 -8.14 -1.99
CA VAL A 1149 -22.67 -8.42 -0.90
C VAL A 1149 -22.79 -7.24 0.08
N GLN A 1150 -21.67 -6.64 0.47
CA GLN A 1150 -21.64 -5.44 1.31
C GLN A 1150 -22.38 -4.27 0.66
N GLY A 1151 -22.06 -3.95 -0.60
CA GLY A 1151 -22.68 -2.86 -1.36
C GLY A 1151 -24.17 -3.11 -1.60
N SER A 1152 -24.57 -4.37 -1.79
CA SER A 1152 -25.97 -4.76 -1.84
C SER A 1152 -26.69 -4.47 -0.53
N LEU A 1153 -26.20 -4.96 0.62
CA LEU A 1153 -26.84 -4.76 1.92
C LEU A 1153 -26.80 -3.30 2.41
N LEU A 1154 -25.75 -2.55 2.08
CA LEU A 1154 -25.67 -1.09 2.23
C LEU A 1154 -26.83 -0.40 1.49
N SER A 1155 -27.15 -0.88 0.29
CA SER A 1155 -28.16 -0.28 -0.59
C SER A 1155 -29.58 -0.73 -0.21
N THR A 1156 -29.77 -1.99 0.20
CA THR A 1156 -30.98 -2.45 0.92
C THR A 1156 -31.28 -1.55 2.11
N ALA A 1157 -30.29 -1.28 2.96
CA ALA A 1157 -30.46 -0.38 4.10
C ALA A 1157 -30.82 1.04 3.65
N ARG A 1158 -30.07 1.63 2.71
CA ARG A 1158 -30.39 2.97 2.17
C ARG A 1158 -31.81 3.06 1.63
N ALA A 1159 -32.29 2.04 0.91
CA ALA A 1159 -33.65 1.98 0.39
C ALA A 1159 -34.70 1.92 1.52
N ILE A 1160 -34.51 1.05 2.52
CA ILE A 1160 -35.41 0.93 3.68
C ILE A 1160 -35.48 2.27 4.44
N ALA A 1161 -34.34 2.91 4.70
CA ALA A 1161 -34.31 4.16 5.45
C ALA A 1161 -34.92 5.34 4.68
N ILE A 1162 -34.61 5.51 3.40
CA ILE A 1162 -35.22 6.60 2.60
C ILE A 1162 -36.73 6.37 2.45
N GLY A 1163 -37.17 5.14 2.17
CA GLY A 1163 -38.60 4.80 2.07
C GLY A 1163 -39.35 4.99 3.38
N GLY A 1164 -38.76 4.55 4.51
CA GLY A 1164 -39.32 4.77 5.84
C GLY A 1164 -39.37 6.25 6.23
N THR A 1165 -38.35 7.02 5.85
CA THR A 1165 -38.32 8.48 6.06
C THR A 1165 -39.41 9.19 5.26
N ALA A 1166 -39.63 8.79 4.01
CA ALA A 1166 -40.70 9.32 3.17
C ALA A 1166 -42.10 9.00 3.73
N ALA A 1167 -42.30 7.78 4.24
CA ALA A 1167 -43.54 7.38 4.90
C ALA A 1167 -43.79 8.15 6.21
N ILE A 1168 -42.76 8.31 7.06
CA ILE A 1168 -42.83 9.12 8.28
C ILE A 1168 -43.13 10.59 7.94
N TYR A 1169 -42.47 11.15 6.93
CA TYR A 1169 -42.72 12.53 6.48
C TYR A 1169 -44.16 12.73 5.98
N GLY A 1170 -44.70 11.77 5.20
CA GLY A 1170 -46.09 11.79 4.76
C GLY A 1170 -47.09 11.70 5.92
N ALA A 1171 -46.83 10.83 6.90
CA ALA A 1171 -47.69 10.65 8.07
C ALA A 1171 -47.66 11.85 9.04
N LEU A 1172 -46.55 12.59 9.12
CA LEU A 1172 -46.39 13.74 10.03
C LEU A 1172 -46.96 15.06 9.50
N ASN A 1173 -47.45 15.12 8.25
CA ASN A 1173 -48.16 16.23 7.58
C ASN A 1173 -47.49 17.63 7.74
N PRO A 1174 -46.89 18.17 6.66
CA PRO A 1174 -45.45 18.43 6.49
C PRO A 1174 -44.78 19.47 7.44
N ALA A 1175 -45.03 19.40 8.74
CA ALA A 1175 -44.44 20.26 9.76
C ALA A 1175 -42.92 20.02 9.95
N PHE A 1176 -42.10 20.76 9.19
CA PHE A 1176 -40.72 21.09 9.56
C PHE A 1176 -40.81 22.22 10.61
N PRO A 1177 -40.64 21.92 11.92
CA PRO A 1177 -39.43 21.26 12.42
C PRO A 1177 -39.62 19.84 12.95
N SER A 1178 -40.85 19.39 13.26
CA SER A 1178 -41.16 18.14 13.98
C SER A 1178 -40.56 16.88 13.34
N PHE A 1179 -40.45 16.85 12.01
CA PHE A 1179 -39.74 15.79 11.28
C PHE A 1179 -38.27 15.61 11.72
N LEU A 1180 -37.54 16.70 12.01
CA LEU A 1180 -36.15 16.64 12.47
C LEU A 1180 -36.03 16.08 13.89
N ALA A 1181 -37.02 16.33 14.76
CA ALA A 1181 -37.08 15.72 16.08
C ALA A 1181 -37.18 14.19 15.98
N ALA A 1182 -38.12 13.68 15.16
CA ALA A 1182 -38.29 12.25 14.90
C ALA A 1182 -37.04 11.61 14.27
N LEU A 1183 -36.43 12.28 13.28
CA LEU A 1183 -35.20 11.81 12.64
C LEU A 1183 -34.02 11.74 13.62
N GLY A 1184 -33.89 12.72 14.52
CA GLY A 1184 -32.87 12.72 15.56
C GLY A 1184 -33.07 11.64 16.63
N ILE A 1185 -34.33 11.29 17.00
CA ILE A 1185 -34.61 10.13 17.86
C ILE A 1185 -34.10 8.85 17.19
N PHE A 1186 -34.42 8.65 15.90
CA PHE A 1186 -33.94 7.49 15.13
C PHE A 1186 -32.40 7.43 15.05
N TYR A 1187 -31.73 8.57 14.84
CA TYR A 1187 -30.27 8.64 14.82
C TYR A 1187 -29.64 8.41 16.20
N ALA A 1188 -30.28 8.85 17.29
CA ALA A 1188 -29.84 8.59 18.65
C ALA A 1188 -29.92 7.09 19.00
N LEU A 1189 -31.02 6.40 18.63
CA LEU A 1189 -31.18 4.95 18.80
C LEU A 1189 -30.11 4.15 18.03
N ILE A 1190 -29.87 4.50 16.76
CA ILE A 1190 -28.77 3.94 15.97
C ILE A 1190 -27.42 4.28 16.63
N GLY A 1191 -27.29 5.47 17.18
CA GLY A 1191 -26.10 5.94 17.88
C GLY A 1191 -25.74 5.10 19.12
N ILE A 1192 -26.73 4.65 19.88
CA ILE A 1192 -26.53 3.72 21.01
C ILE A 1192 -25.97 2.39 20.51
N ALA A 1193 -26.51 1.85 19.42
CA ALA A 1193 -25.99 0.61 18.83
C ALA A 1193 -24.53 0.77 18.35
N PHE A 1194 -24.17 1.94 17.80
CA PHE A 1194 -22.79 2.29 17.42
C PHE A 1194 -21.86 2.50 18.63
N TRP A 1195 -22.33 3.14 19.70
CA TRP A 1195 -21.60 3.30 20.97
C TRP A 1195 -21.21 1.95 21.59
N ILE A 1196 -22.10 0.97 21.47
CA ILE A 1196 -21.92 -0.41 21.95
C ILE A 1196 -21.05 -1.24 20.99
N SER A 1197 -21.02 -0.90 19.69
CA SER A 1197 -20.38 -1.70 18.62
C SER A 1197 -18.95 -2.19 18.87
N PRO A 1198 -18.03 -1.46 19.54
CA PRO A 1198 -16.64 -1.92 19.67
C PRO A 1198 -16.46 -3.21 20.45
N ARG A 1199 -17.46 -3.67 21.22
CA ARG A 1199 -17.41 -4.96 21.94
C ARG A 1199 -17.35 -6.18 21.00
N PHE A 1200 -17.72 -6.00 19.74
CA PHE A 1200 -17.78 -7.07 18.74
C PHE A 1200 -16.52 -7.18 17.86
N PHE A 1201 -15.58 -6.24 17.99
CA PHE A 1201 -14.40 -6.12 17.13
C PHE A 1201 -13.11 -6.30 17.96
N PRO A 1202 -12.63 -7.53 18.18
CA PRO A 1202 -11.47 -7.80 19.06
C PRO A 1202 -10.15 -7.21 18.53
N SER A 1203 -10.08 -6.87 17.23
CA SER A 1203 -8.94 -6.21 16.59
C SER A 1203 -8.76 -4.73 16.97
N LEU A 1204 -9.68 -4.14 17.73
CA LEU A 1204 -9.61 -2.72 18.10
C LEU A 1204 -8.72 -2.48 19.33
N PRO A 1205 -7.99 -1.33 19.37
CA PRO A 1205 -7.33 -0.91 20.59
C PRO A 1205 -8.35 -0.69 21.71
N LYS A 1206 -8.01 -1.14 22.93
CA LYS A 1206 -8.85 -0.93 24.12
C LYS A 1206 -8.99 0.56 24.45
N THR A 1207 -8.03 1.41 24.10
CA THR A 1207 -8.03 2.85 24.38
C THR A 1207 -8.91 3.67 23.42
N PHE A 1208 -9.46 4.78 23.93
CA PHE A 1208 -10.21 5.76 23.13
C PHE A 1208 -9.27 6.70 22.35
N LEU A 1209 -8.15 7.08 22.99
CA LEU A 1209 -7.07 7.83 22.36
C LEU A 1209 -5.97 6.88 21.87
N ARG A 1210 -5.39 7.21 20.71
CA ARG A 1210 -4.18 6.59 20.17
C ARG A 1210 -3.00 7.16 20.95
N HIS A 1211 -2.34 6.32 21.75
CA HIS A 1211 -1.02 6.67 22.27
C HIS A 1211 -0.08 6.92 21.08
N ASP A 1212 0.56 8.08 21.07
CA ASP A 1212 1.39 8.49 19.94
C ASP A 1212 2.78 7.88 20.08
N ASN A 1213 2.88 6.61 19.71
CA ASN A 1213 4.11 5.80 19.81
C ASN A 1213 5.30 6.37 19.01
N ARG A 1214 5.12 7.48 18.27
CA ARG A 1214 6.16 8.25 17.54
C ARG A 1214 7.18 8.98 18.45
N ARG A 1215 7.20 8.69 19.76
CA ARG A 1215 8.33 8.97 20.67
C ARG A 1215 9.23 7.73 20.88
N ARG A 1216 8.98 6.67 20.11
CA ARG A 1216 9.92 5.61 19.73
C ARG A 1216 9.99 5.60 18.20
#